data_AF-A0A969BDZ6-F1
#
_entry.id   AF-A0A969BDZ6-F1
#
_cell.length_a   1.000
_cell.length_b   1.000
_cell.length_c   1.000
_cell.angle_alpha   90.00
_cell.angle_beta   90.00
_cell.angle_gamma   90.00
#
_symmetry.space_group_name_H-M   'P 1'
#
loop_
_entity.id
_entity.type
_entity.pdbx_description
1 polymer ?
#
loop_
_entity_poly.entity_id
_entity_poly.type
_entity_poly.pdbx_seq_one_letter_code
_entity_poly.pdbx_strand_id
1 'polypeptide(L)'
;MANKVNKIYALLVGINEYHPQSGVSSLKGCVNDIEAIETYLHKRIATDSDRELVVQKLTNNLATRQGIIDGFSQHLSQAQSEDVVLFYYAGHGSYEPVPEVFQHLERDGKIETLVCYDSRTSGVRDLADKELNYLIEQVAKNNPHILIILDSCHSGTATRYPDIIVERQTNTSGNARDLQDFLFDQEWVNYRLSNSYQRPRHVLISACRDFQTAKEHTNSNNQRCGAFSYFLTEALHRTNGNLSYTNLVQDINALITGKVKDQSPQIEAQSDDLIKTFLGGVVGERINYFTLIYDKQTHDNWVINGGILHGIRPTSEGETSLAIFAQGTNLEDLEEVEQAICKAEITQVMTEASKVQLFDEKIKLSPEQAYWAVVSDVPLPNLQVFFKGDKSGKAIALEVFKQTDNKFIREADLEENADYYLEAVNGQFWIKQTADKQPLVAPLPEVSNAKQYTPQDAQTIIKRLEHIARWKNILELKTPPTSQIKAGDVEMELIVSSGDNQYSSKQGISPLLAEYIFENNQFSNPEVKIKVINNSDKDVYFQVLELAGDYEIQVAEFFEEKGSMKLPAKPNQGESIAVGDELECFIPDAYLNNGIRNYDNIYKLIVSNREFDASLLQQEGLDNPPPVNRSTDLSGSFNRLMDSVYTRQSRKKIDKYIDNWMTQEVKVTLIKPPSGVEIKESESTNLLTGVELQSHPSLKGKFSINPLPPSSRNVNSNLIPPIFLQEQTVLLRDGKRQPELYNFNERIRGGNGNLSLLEIVDIENHESVTPQNPIKLLVSNKLFSDEYILPIAYDGEFFLPLGKAKMVNDKTEITIERLPKPTIDSRSLQGSIKILFQKVVYETAGKRLGMNFPYPLLRIANISESGRVQYNVNANEIKTKVASANKILLYIHGIIGDTESLLPSLQWASLADKYDLVLAFDYENLNTTIQENGKLLKQSLEEVGISANHGKQLDIVAHSMGGLVSRVFIEEEEGNQILTYSPG
;
A
#
# COMPACT_ATOMS: atom_id res chain seq x y z
N MET A 1 -49.37 4.48 26.37
CA MET A 1 -49.10 3.40 25.39
C MET A 1 -48.49 2.25 26.19
N ALA A 2 -49.02 1.03 26.11
CA ALA A 2 -48.42 -0.11 26.81
C ALA A 2 -47.02 -0.37 26.22
N ASN A 3 -45.99 -0.49 27.06
CA ASN A 3 -44.65 -0.90 26.62
C ASN A 3 -44.79 -2.24 25.89
N LYS A 4 -44.48 -2.26 24.60
CA LYS A 4 -44.45 -3.49 23.80
C LYS A 4 -43.19 -4.25 24.21
N VAL A 5 -43.37 -5.45 24.79
CA VAL A 5 -42.28 -6.36 25.15
C VAL A 5 -41.70 -6.93 23.85
N ASN A 6 -40.39 -6.80 23.64
CA ASN A 6 -39.73 -7.33 22.45
C ASN A 6 -39.55 -8.84 22.58
N LYS A 7 -39.71 -9.59 21.49
CA LYS A 7 -39.69 -11.06 21.53
C LYS A 7 -38.43 -11.62 20.91
N ILE A 8 -37.95 -12.73 21.46
CA ILE A 8 -36.92 -13.58 20.86
C ILE A 8 -37.59 -14.88 20.43
N TYR A 9 -37.77 -15.07 19.13
CA TYR A 9 -38.27 -16.30 18.52
C TYR A 9 -37.08 -17.21 18.22
N ALA A 10 -36.93 -18.28 19.00
CA ALA A 10 -35.85 -19.25 18.84
C ALA A 10 -36.38 -20.57 18.28
N LEU A 11 -35.79 -21.06 17.19
CA LEU A 11 -35.96 -22.39 16.65
C LEU A 11 -34.67 -23.18 16.88
N LEU A 12 -34.70 -24.13 17.82
CA LEU A 12 -33.54 -24.91 18.24
C LEU A 12 -33.66 -26.34 17.72
N VAL A 13 -32.74 -26.75 16.85
CA VAL A 13 -32.76 -28.05 16.15
C VAL A 13 -31.52 -28.86 16.52
N GLY A 14 -31.72 -30.03 17.10
CA GLY A 14 -30.63 -30.91 17.55
C GLY A 14 -30.89 -32.37 17.17
N ILE A 15 -30.01 -32.95 16.36
CA ILE A 15 -30.21 -34.28 15.78
C ILE A 15 -29.04 -35.21 16.16
N ASN A 16 -29.28 -36.06 17.15
CA ASN A 16 -28.37 -37.15 17.51
C ASN A 16 -28.68 -38.41 16.71
N GLU A 17 -29.96 -38.73 16.56
CA GLU A 17 -30.41 -39.95 15.87
C GLU A 17 -31.09 -39.56 14.56
N TYR A 18 -30.72 -40.25 13.47
CA TYR A 18 -31.33 -40.11 12.16
C TYR A 18 -32.22 -41.31 11.88
N HIS A 19 -33.18 -41.16 10.96
CA HIS A 19 -34.09 -42.24 10.62
C HIS A 19 -33.30 -43.48 10.15
N PRO A 20 -33.60 -44.71 10.63
CA PRO A 20 -32.79 -45.91 10.33
C PRO A 20 -32.64 -46.22 8.84
N GLN A 21 -33.60 -45.81 8.01
CA GLN A 21 -33.54 -46.00 6.55
C GLN A 21 -32.63 -45.01 5.82
N SER A 22 -32.19 -43.92 6.47
CA SER A 22 -31.35 -42.88 5.85
C SER A 22 -29.90 -43.31 5.61
N GLY A 23 -29.43 -44.33 6.35
CA GLY A 23 -28.02 -44.75 6.34
C GLY A 23 -27.05 -43.73 6.97
N VAL A 24 -27.55 -42.68 7.62
CA VAL A 24 -26.74 -41.66 8.31
C VAL A 24 -26.37 -42.14 9.72
N SER A 25 -25.12 -41.95 10.12
CA SER A 25 -24.62 -42.32 11.45
C SER A 25 -25.20 -41.44 12.56
N SER A 26 -25.35 -42.00 13.76
CA SER A 26 -25.76 -41.24 14.93
C SER A 26 -24.64 -40.37 15.51
N LEU A 27 -25.02 -39.20 16.01
CA LEU A 27 -24.24 -38.31 16.86
C LEU A 27 -24.68 -38.45 18.32
N LYS A 28 -24.00 -37.78 19.25
CA LYS A 28 -24.27 -37.85 20.69
C LYS A 28 -24.41 -36.48 21.36
N GLY A 29 -23.87 -35.42 20.76
CA GLY A 29 -23.77 -34.10 21.39
C GLY A 29 -24.81 -33.06 20.97
N CYS A 30 -25.51 -33.24 19.85
CA CYS A 30 -26.35 -32.20 19.24
C CYS A 30 -27.55 -31.80 20.11
N VAL A 31 -28.18 -32.75 20.79
CA VAL A 31 -29.28 -32.45 21.72
C VAL A 31 -28.76 -31.69 22.96
N ASN A 32 -27.59 -32.06 23.48
CA ASN A 32 -26.99 -31.36 24.61
C ASN A 32 -26.61 -29.92 24.26
N ASP A 33 -26.21 -29.66 23.00
CA ASP A 33 -25.87 -28.31 22.53
C ASP A 33 -27.08 -27.37 22.58
N ILE A 34 -28.21 -27.79 22.03
CA ILE A 34 -29.42 -26.97 22.02
C ILE A 34 -29.99 -26.79 23.42
N GLU A 35 -29.84 -27.76 24.32
CA GLU A 35 -30.23 -27.65 25.73
C GLU A 35 -29.36 -26.64 26.49
N ALA A 36 -28.05 -26.62 26.22
CA ALA A 36 -27.14 -25.64 26.79
C ALA A 36 -27.46 -24.22 26.32
N ILE A 37 -27.77 -24.05 25.03
CA ILE A 37 -28.20 -22.77 24.46
C ILE A 37 -29.55 -22.34 25.02
N GLU A 38 -30.55 -23.21 25.08
CA GLU A 38 -31.86 -22.92 25.69
C GLU A 38 -31.70 -22.45 27.14
N THR A 39 -30.87 -23.14 27.92
CA THR A 39 -30.56 -22.77 29.31
C THR A 39 -29.91 -21.38 29.39
N TYR A 40 -28.96 -21.08 28.51
CA TYR A 40 -28.34 -19.76 28.44
C TYR A 40 -29.36 -18.67 28.10
N LEU A 41 -30.21 -18.88 27.09
CA LEU A 41 -31.25 -17.92 26.67
C LEU A 41 -32.21 -17.59 27.81
N HIS A 42 -32.70 -18.61 28.53
CA HIS A 42 -33.58 -18.39 29.68
C HIS A 42 -32.89 -17.59 30.80
N LYS A 43 -31.61 -17.87 31.10
CA LYS A 43 -30.85 -17.11 32.09
C LYS A 43 -30.63 -15.66 31.67
N ARG A 44 -30.32 -15.42 30.39
CA ARG A 44 -30.07 -14.08 29.84
C ARG A 44 -31.33 -13.21 29.83
N ILE A 45 -32.49 -13.81 29.60
CA ILE A 45 -33.78 -13.10 29.55
C ILE A 45 -34.35 -12.91 30.96
N ALA A 46 -34.05 -13.79 31.91
CA ALA A 46 -34.36 -13.56 33.32
C ALA A 46 -33.70 -12.30 33.90
N THR A 47 -32.62 -11.80 33.26
CA THR A 47 -31.95 -10.54 33.61
C THR A 47 -32.34 -9.36 32.72
N ASP A 48 -33.21 -9.56 31.72
CA ASP A 48 -33.69 -8.54 30.77
C ASP A 48 -35.23 -8.48 30.81
N SER A 49 -35.77 -7.64 31.71
CA SER A 49 -37.21 -7.57 32.02
C SER A 49 -38.10 -7.09 30.86
N ASP A 50 -37.50 -6.61 29.77
CA ASP A 50 -38.20 -6.03 28.62
C ASP A 50 -38.29 -6.99 27.42
N ARG A 51 -37.81 -8.23 27.57
CA ARG A 51 -37.85 -9.26 26.51
C ARG A 51 -38.60 -10.54 26.92
N GLU A 52 -39.28 -11.15 25.96
CA GLU A 52 -39.96 -12.45 26.09
C GLU A 52 -39.29 -13.51 25.19
N LEU A 53 -39.01 -14.70 25.73
CA LEU A 53 -38.47 -15.82 24.95
C LEU A 53 -39.59 -16.73 24.44
N VAL A 54 -39.63 -17.02 23.15
CA VAL A 54 -40.53 -18.00 22.53
C VAL A 54 -39.68 -19.07 21.84
N VAL A 55 -39.54 -20.24 22.48
CA VAL A 55 -38.71 -21.35 21.97
C VAL A 55 -39.56 -22.42 21.31
N GLN A 56 -39.18 -22.84 20.12
CA GLN A 56 -39.59 -24.10 19.51
C GLN A 56 -38.38 -25.01 19.38
N LYS A 57 -38.46 -26.21 19.97
CA LYS A 57 -37.39 -27.19 19.97
C LYS A 57 -37.76 -28.41 19.11
N LEU A 58 -36.88 -28.78 18.19
CA LEU A 58 -37.02 -29.96 17.34
C LEU A 58 -35.84 -30.90 17.59
N THR A 59 -36.09 -32.02 18.26
CA THR A 59 -35.07 -33.03 18.56
C THR A 59 -35.32 -34.33 17.80
N ASN A 60 -34.26 -34.93 17.26
CA ASN A 60 -34.30 -36.25 16.60
C ASN A 60 -35.51 -36.39 15.67
N ASN A 61 -36.45 -37.30 15.96
CA ASN A 61 -37.63 -37.59 15.14
C ASN A 61 -38.60 -36.41 14.93
N LEU A 62 -38.49 -35.33 15.70
CA LEU A 62 -39.23 -34.09 15.48
C LEU A 62 -38.53 -33.14 14.50
N ALA A 63 -37.22 -33.28 14.32
CA ALA A 63 -36.39 -32.48 13.42
C ALA A 63 -36.46 -33.00 11.98
N THR A 64 -37.66 -33.26 11.49
CA THR A 64 -37.89 -33.63 10.09
C THR A 64 -37.68 -32.42 9.18
N ARG A 65 -37.46 -32.65 7.89
CA ARG A 65 -37.35 -31.57 6.90
C ARG A 65 -38.58 -30.66 6.95
N GLN A 66 -39.77 -31.24 7.00
CA GLN A 66 -41.01 -30.47 7.13
C GLN A 66 -41.11 -29.73 8.46
N GLY A 67 -40.68 -30.36 9.57
CA GLY A 67 -40.67 -29.71 10.89
C GLY A 67 -39.82 -28.44 10.92
N ILE A 68 -38.66 -28.44 10.27
CA ILE A 68 -37.81 -27.25 10.15
C ILE A 68 -38.48 -26.19 9.27
N ILE A 69 -39.05 -26.57 8.11
CA ILE A 69 -39.78 -25.66 7.22
C ILE A 69 -40.97 -25.00 7.94
N ASP A 70 -41.73 -25.78 8.71
CA ASP A 70 -42.84 -25.28 9.53
C ASP A 70 -42.34 -24.37 10.65
N GLY A 71 -41.18 -24.68 11.26
CA GLY A 71 -40.54 -23.79 12.22
C GLY A 71 -40.20 -22.41 11.63
N PHE A 72 -39.69 -22.33 10.41
CA PHE A 72 -39.47 -21.05 9.73
C PHE A 72 -40.78 -20.34 9.39
N SER A 73 -41.70 -21.05 8.73
CA SER A 73 -42.90 -20.46 8.13
C SER A 73 -44.01 -20.16 9.13
N GLN A 74 -44.10 -20.88 10.25
CA GLN A 74 -45.17 -20.74 11.25
C GLN A 74 -44.69 -20.14 12.57
N HIS A 75 -43.41 -20.28 12.93
CA HIS A 75 -42.87 -19.77 14.20
C HIS A 75 -41.97 -18.55 14.02
N LEU A 76 -40.87 -18.66 13.26
CA LEU A 76 -39.93 -17.55 13.09
C LEU A 76 -40.53 -16.36 12.31
N SER A 77 -41.43 -16.64 11.36
CA SER A 77 -42.12 -15.61 10.56
C SER A 77 -43.06 -14.69 11.37
N GLN A 78 -43.36 -15.03 12.63
CA GLN A 78 -44.17 -14.20 13.51
C GLN A 78 -43.41 -12.94 13.99
N ALA A 79 -42.07 -12.97 13.97
CA ALA A 79 -41.22 -11.88 14.42
C ALA A 79 -41.46 -10.59 13.62
N GLN A 80 -41.44 -9.44 14.32
CA GLN A 80 -41.57 -8.09 13.77
C GLN A 80 -40.23 -7.33 13.87
N SER A 81 -40.18 -6.08 13.40
CA SER A 81 -38.92 -5.31 13.26
C SER A 81 -38.07 -5.14 14.53
N GLU A 82 -38.71 -5.12 15.70
CA GLU A 82 -38.04 -4.99 17.01
C GLU A 82 -37.73 -6.33 17.68
N ASP A 83 -38.16 -7.43 17.05
CA ASP A 83 -37.98 -8.79 17.55
C ASP A 83 -36.67 -9.39 17.01
N VAL A 84 -36.26 -10.47 17.66
CA VAL A 84 -35.07 -11.24 17.33
C VAL A 84 -35.49 -12.62 16.87
N VAL A 85 -34.86 -13.10 15.81
CA VAL A 85 -34.97 -14.48 15.35
C VAL A 85 -33.65 -15.19 15.58
N LEU A 86 -33.70 -16.34 16.25
CA LEU A 86 -32.58 -17.27 16.36
C LEU A 86 -32.96 -18.61 15.70
N PHE A 87 -32.23 -19.00 14.67
CA PHE A 87 -32.21 -20.39 14.21
C PHE A 87 -30.89 -21.03 14.62
N TYR A 88 -30.97 -22.09 15.43
CA TYR A 88 -29.80 -22.85 15.88
C TYR A 88 -29.92 -24.28 15.39
N TYR A 89 -28.96 -24.74 14.59
CA TYR A 89 -28.90 -26.11 14.10
C TYR A 89 -27.62 -26.80 14.59
N ALA A 90 -27.78 -27.94 15.25
CA ALA A 90 -26.70 -28.86 15.58
C ALA A 90 -27.01 -30.25 15.00
N GLY A 91 -26.16 -30.73 14.09
CA GLY A 91 -26.41 -31.97 13.36
C GLY A 91 -25.36 -32.23 12.29
N HIS A 92 -25.63 -33.17 11.40
CA HIS A 92 -24.80 -33.45 10.24
C HIS A 92 -25.05 -32.42 9.14
N GLY A 93 -23.98 -31.85 8.62
CA GLY A 93 -24.02 -31.22 7.30
C GLY A 93 -23.50 -32.17 6.22
N SER A 94 -23.84 -31.87 4.98
CA SER A 94 -23.40 -32.60 3.78
C SER A 94 -23.38 -31.65 2.58
N TYR A 95 -23.10 -32.20 1.41
CA TYR A 95 -23.13 -31.46 0.15
C TYR A 95 -23.78 -32.30 -0.96
N GLU A 96 -24.34 -31.61 -1.94
CA GLU A 96 -24.92 -32.18 -3.16
C GLU A 96 -24.24 -31.56 -4.40
N PRO A 97 -24.17 -32.27 -5.53
CA PRO A 97 -23.71 -31.67 -6.78
C PRO A 97 -24.57 -30.47 -7.16
N VAL A 98 -23.94 -29.36 -7.55
CA VAL A 98 -24.65 -28.12 -7.90
C VAL A 98 -25.54 -28.32 -9.14
N PRO A 99 -26.82 -27.93 -9.09
CA PRO A 99 -27.68 -27.90 -10.27
C PRO A 99 -27.19 -26.87 -11.30
N GLU A 100 -27.45 -27.10 -12.59
CA GLU A 100 -26.98 -26.26 -13.70
C GLU A 100 -27.26 -24.76 -13.49
N VAL A 101 -28.44 -24.43 -12.96
CA VAL A 101 -28.88 -23.05 -12.71
C VAL A 101 -27.98 -22.29 -11.72
N PHE A 102 -27.27 -22.97 -10.82
CA PHE A 102 -26.42 -22.37 -9.79
C PHE A 102 -24.92 -22.58 -10.03
N GLN A 103 -24.51 -23.25 -11.11
CA GLN A 103 -23.09 -23.56 -11.39
C GLN A 103 -22.18 -22.33 -11.39
N HIS A 104 -22.67 -21.19 -11.85
CA HIS A 104 -21.88 -19.95 -11.92
C HIS A 104 -21.64 -19.30 -10.53
N LEU A 105 -22.38 -19.72 -9.49
CA LEU A 105 -22.23 -19.24 -8.12
C LEU A 105 -21.25 -20.11 -7.31
N GLU A 106 -21.23 -21.42 -7.57
CA GLU A 106 -20.49 -22.42 -6.79
C GLU A 106 -19.24 -22.92 -7.52
N ARG A 107 -18.09 -22.32 -7.21
CA ARG A 107 -16.82 -22.61 -7.90
C ARG A 107 -16.32 -24.04 -7.72
N ASP A 108 -16.70 -24.69 -6.64
CA ASP A 108 -16.31 -26.08 -6.32
C ASP A 108 -17.32 -27.12 -6.85
N GLY A 109 -18.41 -26.66 -7.49
CA GLY A 109 -19.43 -27.50 -8.09
C GLY A 109 -20.38 -28.15 -7.08
N LYS A 110 -20.51 -27.62 -5.86
CA LYS A 110 -21.32 -28.21 -4.79
C LYS A 110 -22.28 -27.19 -4.19
N ILE A 111 -23.38 -27.69 -3.62
CA ILE A 111 -24.24 -26.93 -2.71
C ILE A 111 -24.26 -27.59 -1.34
N GLU A 112 -24.29 -26.77 -0.31
CA GLU A 112 -24.26 -27.22 1.08
C GLU A 112 -25.66 -27.62 1.57
N THR A 113 -25.74 -28.65 2.40
CA THR A 113 -27.01 -29.15 2.94
C THR A 113 -26.97 -29.43 4.44
N LEU A 114 -28.12 -29.21 5.10
CA LEU A 114 -28.39 -29.64 6.46
C LEU A 114 -29.17 -30.97 6.41
N VAL A 115 -28.65 -31.99 7.08
CA VAL A 115 -29.29 -33.30 7.11
C VAL A 115 -30.37 -33.29 8.21
N CYS A 116 -31.63 -33.30 7.83
CA CYS A 116 -32.78 -33.47 8.73
C CYS A 116 -32.95 -34.95 9.12
N TYR A 117 -33.73 -35.22 10.16
CA TYR A 117 -33.97 -36.58 10.68
C TYR A 117 -34.40 -37.60 9.63
N ASP A 118 -35.38 -37.21 8.79
CA ASP A 118 -36.01 -38.03 7.76
C ASP A 118 -35.36 -37.86 6.39
N SER A 119 -34.25 -37.11 6.29
CA SER A 119 -33.53 -36.95 5.02
C SER A 119 -33.05 -38.30 4.51
N ARG A 120 -33.03 -38.45 3.19
CA ARG A 120 -32.60 -39.67 2.48
C ARG A 120 -33.47 -40.89 2.74
N THR A 121 -34.61 -40.72 3.42
CA THR A 121 -35.70 -41.68 3.37
C THR A 121 -36.47 -41.51 2.05
N SER A 122 -37.39 -42.43 1.74
CA SER A 122 -38.04 -42.52 0.42
C SER A 122 -38.65 -41.18 -0.04
N GLY A 123 -37.93 -40.44 -0.88
CA GLY A 123 -38.35 -39.17 -1.49
C GLY A 123 -38.03 -37.90 -0.70
N VAL A 124 -37.36 -37.98 0.44
CA VAL A 124 -37.02 -36.80 1.27
C VAL A 124 -35.55 -36.42 1.05
N ARG A 125 -35.31 -35.21 0.54
CA ARG A 125 -33.95 -34.66 0.34
C ARG A 125 -33.40 -34.04 1.63
N ASP A 126 -32.10 -33.75 1.67
CA ASP A 126 -31.54 -32.86 2.70
C ASP A 126 -32.06 -31.42 2.48
N LEU A 127 -31.99 -30.54 3.48
CA LEU A 127 -32.36 -29.13 3.33
C LEU A 127 -31.16 -28.34 2.77
N ALA A 128 -31.25 -27.85 1.53
CA ALA A 128 -30.14 -27.14 0.90
C ALA A 128 -29.99 -25.69 1.36
N ASP A 129 -28.79 -25.14 1.31
CA ASP A 129 -28.47 -23.75 1.66
C ASP A 129 -29.31 -22.73 0.87
N LYS A 130 -29.61 -23.01 -0.41
CA LYS A 130 -30.50 -22.18 -1.24
C LYS A 130 -31.93 -22.18 -0.69
N GLU A 131 -32.40 -23.31 -0.17
CA GLU A 131 -33.72 -23.43 0.47
C GLU A 131 -33.73 -22.70 1.82
N LEU A 132 -32.64 -22.79 2.58
CA LEU A 132 -32.47 -22.04 3.81
C LEU A 132 -32.48 -20.53 3.54
N ASN A 133 -31.80 -20.04 2.50
CA ASN A 133 -31.83 -18.65 2.08
C ASN A 133 -33.25 -18.19 1.73
N TYR A 134 -34.01 -19.03 1.02
CA TYR A 134 -35.42 -18.76 0.72
C TYR A 134 -36.28 -18.65 1.99
N LEU A 135 -36.09 -19.55 2.96
CA LEU A 135 -36.79 -19.51 4.25
C LEU A 135 -36.42 -18.27 5.08
N ILE A 136 -35.13 -17.91 5.15
CA ILE A 136 -34.65 -16.70 5.83
C ILE A 136 -35.28 -15.45 5.20
N GLU A 137 -35.39 -15.40 3.86
CA GLU A 137 -36.04 -14.29 3.18
C GLU A 137 -37.51 -14.13 3.59
N GLN A 138 -38.24 -15.23 3.79
CA GLN A 138 -39.64 -15.14 4.26
C GLN A 138 -39.73 -14.48 5.64
N VAL A 139 -38.78 -14.76 6.52
CA VAL A 139 -38.69 -14.14 7.86
C VAL A 139 -38.24 -12.67 7.75
N ALA A 140 -37.28 -12.38 6.87
CA ALA A 140 -36.72 -11.05 6.68
C ALA A 140 -37.74 -10.02 6.14
N LYS A 141 -38.88 -10.46 5.60
CA LYS A 141 -39.98 -9.58 5.16
C LYS A 141 -40.48 -8.62 6.26
N ASN A 142 -40.42 -9.04 7.52
CA ASN A 142 -40.82 -8.22 8.67
C ASN A 142 -39.64 -7.42 9.28
N ASN A 143 -38.45 -7.54 8.69
CA ASN A 143 -37.20 -6.89 9.11
C ASN A 143 -36.78 -7.13 10.60
N PRO A 144 -36.94 -8.33 11.19
CA PRO A 144 -36.39 -8.61 12.52
C PRO A 144 -34.86 -8.70 12.48
N HIS A 145 -34.20 -8.71 13.66
CA HIS A 145 -32.79 -9.10 13.75
C HIS A 145 -32.65 -10.62 13.63
N ILE A 146 -32.05 -11.12 12.55
CA ILE A 146 -31.96 -12.56 12.27
C ILE A 146 -30.55 -13.08 12.56
N LEU A 147 -30.45 -14.05 13.47
CA LEU A 147 -29.24 -14.79 13.81
C LEU A 147 -29.41 -16.27 13.44
N ILE A 148 -28.52 -16.77 12.59
CA ILE A 148 -28.43 -18.16 12.15
C ILE A 148 -27.13 -18.73 12.71
N ILE A 149 -27.20 -19.86 13.41
CA ILE A 149 -26.03 -20.56 13.95
C ILE A 149 -26.06 -22.01 13.49
N LEU A 150 -25.00 -22.42 12.80
CA LEU A 150 -24.86 -23.77 12.24
C LEU A 150 -23.66 -24.47 12.89
N ASP A 151 -23.94 -25.41 13.80
CA ASP A 151 -22.96 -26.35 14.35
C ASP A 151 -22.97 -27.67 13.55
N SER A 152 -22.50 -27.55 12.30
CA SER A 152 -22.38 -28.62 11.30
C SER A 152 -21.15 -28.41 10.41
N CYS A 153 -20.66 -29.48 9.77
CA CYS A 153 -19.62 -29.38 8.73
C CYS A 153 -20.24 -29.15 7.36
N HIS A 154 -19.62 -28.33 6.52
CA HIS A 154 -20.12 -28.07 5.17
C HIS A 154 -19.28 -28.81 4.08
N SER A 155 -17.95 -28.67 3.96
CA SER A 155 -17.28 -29.23 2.77
C SER A 155 -15.78 -29.56 2.87
N GLY A 156 -15.38 -30.44 3.80
CA GLY A 156 -14.01 -30.98 3.89
C GLY A 156 -13.85 -32.39 3.30
N THR A 157 -12.71 -32.69 2.65
CA THR A 157 -12.37 -34.04 2.16
C THR A 157 -12.31 -35.03 3.31
N ALA A 158 -13.16 -36.07 3.29
CA ALA A 158 -13.18 -37.15 4.30
C ALA A 158 -11.90 -38.01 4.21
N THR A 159 -10.78 -37.47 4.66
CA THR A 159 -9.51 -38.18 4.74
C THR A 159 -9.41 -38.78 6.13
N ARG A 160 -9.59 -40.10 6.22
CA ARG A 160 -9.61 -40.85 7.48
C ARG A 160 -8.30 -40.63 8.25
N TYR A 161 -8.35 -39.88 9.35
CA TYR A 161 -7.34 -39.98 10.41
C TYR A 161 -7.81 -41.03 11.44
N PRO A 162 -6.93 -41.89 11.97
CA PRO A 162 -7.32 -43.04 12.79
C PRO A 162 -7.64 -42.72 14.27
N ASP A 163 -7.96 -41.47 14.62
CA ASP A 163 -8.19 -41.09 16.02
C ASP A 163 -9.67 -40.82 16.31
N ILE A 164 -10.02 -40.99 17.60
CA ILE A 164 -11.35 -41.07 18.23
C ILE A 164 -12.11 -39.72 18.15
N ILE A 165 -12.28 -39.15 16.97
CA ILE A 165 -12.95 -37.87 16.73
C ILE A 165 -14.19 -38.12 15.87
N VAL A 166 -15.37 -37.78 16.41
CA VAL A 166 -16.65 -37.84 15.68
C VAL A 166 -16.85 -36.50 14.99
N GLU A 167 -16.86 -36.50 13.66
CA GLU A 167 -17.11 -35.33 12.82
C GLU A 167 -18.61 -35.16 12.55
N ARG A 168 -19.07 -33.92 12.44
CA ARG A 168 -20.46 -33.56 12.13
C ARG A 168 -20.72 -33.46 10.62
N GLN A 169 -20.16 -34.40 9.86
CA GLN A 169 -20.29 -34.51 8.41
C GLN A 169 -20.78 -35.91 8.02
N THR A 170 -21.55 -36.01 6.94
CA THR A 170 -21.91 -37.29 6.32
C THR A 170 -21.73 -37.26 4.81
N ASN A 171 -21.70 -38.43 4.18
CA ASN A 171 -21.48 -38.59 2.74
C ASN A 171 -22.55 -37.88 1.89
N THR A 172 -22.19 -37.50 0.67
CA THR A 172 -23.08 -36.81 -0.29
C THR A 172 -24.35 -37.60 -0.62
N SER A 173 -25.45 -36.89 -0.89
CA SER A 173 -26.74 -37.47 -1.29
C SER A 173 -26.84 -37.70 -2.82
N GLY A 174 -25.86 -38.35 -3.44
CA GLY A 174 -25.96 -38.81 -4.83
C GLY A 174 -26.09 -37.68 -5.87
N ASN A 175 -27.02 -37.82 -6.82
CA ASN A 175 -27.15 -36.94 -8.00
C ASN A 175 -27.65 -35.53 -7.66
N ALA A 176 -27.28 -34.55 -8.51
CA ALA A 176 -27.83 -33.19 -8.48
C ALA A 176 -29.36 -33.21 -8.41
N ARG A 177 -29.94 -32.33 -7.59
CA ARG A 177 -31.39 -32.17 -7.49
C ARG A 177 -31.95 -31.38 -8.68
N ASP A 178 -33.15 -31.74 -9.09
CA ASP A 178 -33.87 -30.98 -10.11
C ASP A 178 -34.43 -29.70 -9.50
N LEU A 179 -34.66 -28.67 -10.32
CA LEU A 179 -35.14 -27.37 -9.84
C LEU A 179 -36.51 -27.48 -9.16
N GLN A 180 -37.35 -28.42 -9.61
CA GLN A 180 -38.66 -28.73 -9.02
C GLN A 180 -38.60 -29.34 -7.62
N ASP A 181 -37.44 -29.86 -7.20
CA ASP A 181 -37.27 -30.48 -5.88
C ASP A 181 -36.94 -29.43 -4.80
N PHE A 182 -36.71 -28.17 -5.18
CA PHE A 182 -36.49 -27.05 -4.24
C PHE A 182 -37.82 -26.50 -3.69
N LEU A 183 -37.75 -25.84 -2.52
CA LEU A 183 -38.90 -25.15 -1.91
C LEU A 183 -39.41 -23.92 -2.67
N PHE A 184 -38.63 -23.38 -3.59
CA PHE A 184 -38.93 -22.14 -4.31
C PHE A 184 -39.24 -22.42 -5.78
N ASP A 185 -39.96 -21.49 -6.40
CA ASP A 185 -40.30 -21.55 -7.82
C ASP A 185 -39.21 -20.95 -8.72
N GLN A 186 -39.39 -21.10 -10.04
CA GLN A 186 -38.48 -20.55 -11.04
C GLN A 186 -38.44 -19.02 -11.04
N GLU A 187 -39.54 -18.35 -10.66
CA GLU A 187 -39.61 -16.88 -10.63
C GLU A 187 -38.67 -16.33 -9.55
N TRP A 188 -38.65 -16.95 -8.38
CA TRP A 188 -37.73 -16.62 -7.30
C TRP A 188 -36.27 -16.76 -7.74
N VAL A 189 -35.93 -17.87 -8.41
CA VAL A 189 -34.56 -18.10 -8.93
C VAL A 189 -34.17 -17.00 -9.92
N ASN A 190 -35.04 -16.69 -10.87
CA ASN A 190 -34.77 -15.66 -11.87
C ASN A 190 -34.53 -14.29 -11.24
N TYR A 191 -35.35 -13.90 -10.25
CA TYR A 191 -35.17 -12.65 -9.51
C TYR A 191 -33.85 -12.62 -8.73
N ARG A 192 -33.47 -13.73 -8.09
CA ARG A 192 -32.20 -13.78 -7.34
C ARG A 192 -30.99 -13.69 -8.25
N LEU A 193 -31.02 -14.38 -9.39
CA LEU A 193 -29.91 -14.34 -10.35
C LEU A 193 -29.78 -12.97 -11.03
N SER A 194 -30.88 -12.26 -11.31
CA SER A 194 -30.82 -10.89 -11.86
C SER A 194 -30.23 -9.86 -10.88
N ASN A 195 -30.24 -10.16 -9.58
CA ASN A 195 -29.78 -9.29 -8.51
C ASN A 195 -28.49 -9.79 -7.86
N SER A 196 -27.61 -10.41 -8.66
CA SER A 196 -26.29 -10.92 -8.23
C SER A 196 -26.35 -11.86 -7.03
N TYR A 197 -27.45 -12.57 -6.86
CA TYR A 197 -27.70 -13.48 -5.73
C TYR A 197 -27.48 -12.83 -4.35
N GLN A 198 -27.89 -11.57 -4.18
CA GLN A 198 -27.78 -10.88 -2.89
C GLN A 198 -28.60 -11.62 -1.81
N ARG A 199 -27.93 -12.16 -0.78
CA ARG A 199 -28.56 -12.87 0.34
C ARG A 199 -29.43 -11.92 1.19
N PRO A 200 -30.52 -12.39 1.82
CA PRO A 200 -31.29 -11.58 2.77
C PRO A 200 -30.41 -11.14 3.94
N ARG A 201 -30.69 -9.98 4.56
CA ARG A 201 -29.91 -9.47 5.70
C ARG A 201 -30.07 -10.41 6.92
N HIS A 202 -28.98 -11.03 7.36
CA HIS A 202 -28.90 -11.84 8.56
C HIS A 202 -27.45 -11.92 9.06
N VAL A 203 -27.26 -12.40 10.29
CA VAL A 203 -25.96 -12.82 10.85
C VAL A 203 -25.89 -14.33 10.78
N LEU A 204 -24.87 -14.88 10.13
CA LEU A 204 -24.59 -16.32 10.09
C LEU A 204 -23.29 -16.60 10.85
N ILE A 205 -23.34 -17.53 11.82
CA ILE A 205 -22.15 -18.08 12.48
C ILE A 205 -22.05 -19.57 12.18
N SER A 206 -20.96 -19.96 11.54
CA SER A 206 -20.67 -21.36 11.18
C SER A 206 -19.57 -21.94 12.07
N ALA A 207 -19.70 -23.19 12.47
CA ALA A 207 -18.78 -23.84 13.43
C ALA A 207 -17.35 -24.08 12.90
N CYS A 208 -17.13 -24.04 11.59
CA CYS A 208 -15.82 -24.21 10.96
C CYS A 208 -15.78 -23.52 9.59
N ARG A 209 -14.57 -23.40 9.02
CA ARG A 209 -14.37 -23.02 7.60
C ARG A 209 -14.76 -24.17 6.68
N ASP A 210 -14.99 -23.84 5.41
CA ASP A 210 -15.42 -24.79 4.37
C ASP A 210 -14.46 -25.98 4.22
N PHE A 211 -13.15 -25.76 4.39
CA PHE A 211 -12.12 -26.81 4.29
C PHE A 211 -11.81 -27.52 5.62
N GLN A 212 -12.55 -27.22 6.69
CA GLN A 212 -12.37 -27.75 8.05
C GLN A 212 -13.59 -28.59 8.48
N THR A 213 -13.48 -29.27 9.62
CA THR A 213 -14.58 -30.09 10.16
C THR A 213 -15.00 -29.67 11.57
N ALA A 214 -16.30 -29.49 11.78
CA ALA A 214 -16.93 -29.37 13.08
C ALA A 214 -16.94 -30.72 13.81
N LYS A 215 -16.48 -30.72 15.06
CA LYS A 215 -16.22 -31.95 15.84
C LYS A 215 -17.05 -31.99 17.12
N GLU A 216 -17.33 -33.19 17.60
CA GLU A 216 -17.84 -33.38 18.95
C GLU A 216 -16.72 -33.31 20.01
N HIS A 217 -17.01 -32.60 21.09
CA HIS A 217 -16.18 -32.44 22.28
C HIS A 217 -16.81 -33.16 23.49
N THR A 218 -15.98 -33.48 24.49
CA THR A 218 -16.46 -34.00 25.78
C THR A 218 -16.25 -32.90 26.81
N ASN A 219 -17.34 -32.37 27.39
CA ASN A 219 -17.26 -31.29 28.36
C ASN A 219 -16.69 -31.76 29.71
N SER A 220 -16.52 -30.81 30.64
CA SER A 220 -16.02 -31.07 32.00
C SER A 220 -16.87 -32.05 32.83
N ASN A 221 -18.15 -32.20 32.47
CA ASN A 221 -19.08 -33.15 33.10
C ASN A 221 -19.10 -34.53 32.41
N ASN A 222 -18.15 -34.79 31.51
CA ASN A 222 -18.03 -36.02 30.73
C ASN A 222 -19.23 -36.29 29.79
N GLN A 223 -19.96 -35.24 29.39
CA GLN A 223 -21.04 -35.31 28.40
C GLN A 223 -20.52 -34.91 27.02
N ARG A 224 -21.06 -35.55 25.98
CA ARG A 224 -20.75 -35.20 24.58
C ARG A 224 -21.50 -33.94 24.16
N CYS A 225 -20.85 -33.05 23.44
CA CYS A 225 -21.38 -31.79 22.91
C CYS A 225 -20.63 -31.44 21.62
N GLY A 226 -21.04 -30.40 20.90
CA GLY A 226 -20.27 -29.81 19.81
C GLY A 226 -19.12 -28.98 20.38
N ALA A 227 -17.93 -29.08 19.78
CA ALA A 227 -16.80 -28.23 20.17
C ALA A 227 -17.17 -26.75 20.06
N PHE A 228 -17.74 -26.35 18.92
CA PHE A 228 -18.18 -24.97 18.72
C PHE A 228 -19.26 -24.56 19.73
N SER A 229 -20.32 -25.35 19.90
CA SER A 229 -21.37 -25.10 20.90
C SER A 229 -20.83 -24.91 22.31
N TYR A 230 -19.91 -25.78 22.74
CA TYR A 230 -19.28 -25.70 24.05
C TYR A 230 -18.51 -24.38 24.21
N PHE A 231 -17.62 -24.04 23.28
CA PHE A 231 -16.82 -22.81 23.40
C PHE A 231 -17.63 -21.53 23.16
N LEU A 232 -18.69 -21.57 22.35
CA LEU A 232 -19.68 -20.49 22.21
C LEU A 232 -20.36 -20.22 23.56
N THR A 233 -20.89 -21.25 24.21
CA THR A 233 -21.54 -21.06 25.53
C THR A 233 -20.55 -20.58 26.59
N GLU A 234 -19.31 -21.08 26.61
CA GLU A 234 -18.27 -20.56 27.50
C GLU A 234 -17.99 -19.07 27.26
N ALA A 235 -17.77 -18.64 26.02
CA ALA A 235 -17.55 -17.24 25.67
C ALA A 235 -18.73 -16.35 26.10
N LEU A 236 -19.97 -16.81 25.86
CA LEU A 236 -21.19 -16.09 26.21
C LEU A 236 -21.39 -15.96 27.73
N HIS A 237 -21.09 -17.00 28.51
CA HIS A 237 -21.19 -16.93 29.98
C HIS A 237 -20.11 -16.03 30.58
N ARG A 238 -18.86 -16.10 30.08
CA ARG A 238 -17.72 -15.33 30.60
C ARG A 238 -17.87 -13.83 30.37
N THR A 239 -18.50 -13.44 29.26
CA THR A 239 -18.61 -12.04 28.82
C THR A 239 -19.98 -11.42 29.13
N ASN A 240 -20.86 -12.17 29.81
CA ASN A 240 -22.28 -11.83 29.98
C ASN A 240 -23.02 -11.49 28.66
N GLY A 241 -22.47 -11.91 27.51
CA GLY A 241 -23.01 -11.62 26.19
C GLY A 241 -22.80 -10.18 25.69
N ASN A 242 -21.86 -9.42 26.27
CA ASN A 242 -21.63 -8.00 25.93
C ASN A 242 -20.70 -7.78 24.73
N LEU A 243 -20.01 -8.82 24.26
CA LEU A 243 -19.14 -8.71 23.09
C LEU A 243 -19.93 -8.46 21.81
N SER A 244 -19.35 -7.67 20.92
CA SER A 244 -19.80 -7.63 19.52
C SER A 244 -19.69 -9.02 18.89
N TYR A 245 -20.50 -9.30 17.87
CA TYR A 245 -20.40 -10.56 17.12
C TYR A 245 -18.99 -10.84 16.60
N THR A 246 -18.28 -9.81 16.13
CA THR A 246 -16.89 -9.92 15.68
C THR A 246 -15.98 -10.38 16.82
N ASN A 247 -16.05 -9.71 17.98
CA ASN A 247 -15.24 -10.08 19.14
C ASN A 247 -15.65 -11.43 19.72
N LEU A 248 -16.93 -11.79 19.69
CA LEU A 248 -17.42 -13.10 20.14
C LEU A 248 -16.80 -14.22 19.30
N VAL A 249 -16.78 -14.10 17.98
CA VAL A 249 -16.21 -15.13 17.10
C VAL A 249 -14.69 -15.19 17.21
N GLN A 250 -14.02 -14.06 17.43
CA GLN A 250 -12.59 -14.03 17.78
C GLN A 250 -12.31 -14.75 19.10
N ASP A 251 -13.11 -14.49 20.13
CA ASP A 251 -13.00 -15.11 21.45
C ASP A 251 -13.22 -16.63 21.39
N ILE A 252 -14.23 -17.07 20.61
CA ILE A 252 -14.47 -18.50 20.36
C ILE A 252 -13.29 -19.14 19.62
N ASN A 253 -12.77 -18.50 18.56
CA ASN A 253 -11.59 -19.00 17.85
C ASN A 253 -10.39 -19.12 18.78
N ALA A 254 -10.17 -18.15 19.66
CA ALA A 254 -9.14 -18.19 20.70
C ALA A 254 -9.31 -19.37 21.66
N LEU A 255 -10.53 -19.65 22.11
CA LEU A 255 -10.83 -20.77 23.01
C LEU A 255 -10.67 -22.13 22.33
N ILE A 256 -10.95 -22.22 21.03
CA ILE A 256 -10.83 -23.44 20.21
C ILE A 256 -9.37 -23.72 19.83
N THR A 257 -8.59 -22.68 19.55
CA THR A 257 -7.21 -22.79 19.07
C THR A 257 -6.36 -23.53 20.11
N GLY A 258 -5.59 -24.53 19.64
CA GLY A 258 -4.76 -25.38 20.50
C GLY A 258 -5.52 -26.49 21.25
N LYS A 259 -6.86 -26.45 21.30
CA LYS A 259 -7.70 -27.50 21.93
C LYS A 259 -8.38 -28.40 20.93
N VAL A 260 -8.80 -27.86 19.79
CA VAL A 260 -9.46 -28.62 18.72
C VAL A 260 -8.75 -28.33 17.41
N LYS A 261 -8.25 -29.40 16.78
CA LYS A 261 -7.53 -29.30 15.52
C LYS A 261 -8.50 -29.06 14.36
N ASP A 262 -8.09 -28.28 13.36
CA ASP A 262 -8.81 -28.08 12.09
C ASP A 262 -10.28 -27.66 12.27
N GLN A 263 -10.53 -26.72 13.18
CA GLN A 263 -11.85 -26.11 13.39
C GLN A 263 -11.70 -24.64 13.77
N SER A 264 -12.24 -23.74 12.97
CA SER A 264 -12.17 -22.29 13.17
C SER A 264 -13.51 -21.65 12.77
N PRO A 265 -14.36 -21.26 13.74
CA PRO A 265 -15.66 -20.67 13.44
C PRO A 265 -15.57 -19.43 12.56
N GLN A 266 -16.58 -19.23 11.72
CA GLN A 266 -16.68 -18.12 10.77
C GLN A 266 -17.95 -17.31 11.03
N ILE A 267 -17.94 -16.06 10.60
CA ILE A 267 -19.09 -15.17 10.66
C ILE A 267 -19.29 -14.41 9.36
N GLU A 268 -20.53 -14.33 8.92
CA GLU A 268 -20.96 -13.56 7.76
C GLU A 268 -22.13 -12.66 8.16
N ALA A 269 -21.98 -11.35 7.96
CA ALA A 269 -23.05 -10.36 8.19
C ALA A 269 -22.71 -9.04 7.48
N GLN A 270 -23.66 -8.11 7.44
CA GLN A 270 -23.37 -6.71 7.09
C GLN A 270 -22.55 -6.02 8.19
N SER A 271 -21.73 -5.04 7.83
CA SER A 271 -20.82 -4.35 8.77
C SER A 271 -21.51 -3.79 10.01
N ASP A 272 -22.72 -3.25 9.86
CA ASP A 272 -23.51 -2.71 10.97
C ASP A 272 -24.00 -3.78 11.95
N ASP A 273 -24.18 -5.02 11.48
CA ASP A 273 -24.61 -6.13 12.33
C ASP A 273 -23.43 -6.78 13.05
N LEU A 274 -22.23 -6.76 12.45
CA LEU A 274 -21.00 -7.32 13.04
C LEU A 274 -20.57 -6.65 14.37
N ILE A 275 -21.02 -5.41 14.60
CA ILE A 275 -20.73 -4.64 15.82
C ILE A 275 -21.80 -4.78 16.91
N LYS A 276 -22.93 -5.43 16.63
CA LYS A 276 -23.99 -5.67 17.62
C LYS A 276 -23.63 -6.83 18.56
N THR A 277 -24.26 -6.89 19.72
CA THR A 277 -24.14 -8.03 20.65
C THR A 277 -24.91 -9.27 20.18
N PHE A 278 -24.60 -10.41 20.78
CA PHE A 278 -25.32 -11.67 20.58
C PHE A 278 -26.84 -11.51 20.81
N LEU A 279 -27.65 -12.07 19.90
CA LEU A 279 -29.12 -11.92 19.79
C LEU A 279 -29.61 -10.54 19.36
N GLY A 280 -28.74 -9.63 18.92
CA GLY A 280 -29.20 -8.32 18.48
C GLY A 280 -29.66 -7.43 19.63
N GLY A 281 -29.21 -6.18 19.55
CA GLY A 281 -29.42 -5.18 20.57
C GLY A 281 -28.47 -4.03 20.37
N VAL A 282 -28.06 -3.43 21.48
CA VAL A 282 -27.09 -2.33 21.58
C VAL A 282 -25.79 -2.70 20.87
N VAL A 283 -25.08 -1.69 20.36
CA VAL A 283 -23.70 -1.84 19.90
C VAL A 283 -22.89 -2.51 21.01
N GLY A 284 -22.30 -3.66 20.73
CA GLY A 284 -21.51 -4.40 21.70
C GLY A 284 -20.21 -3.67 22.00
N GLU A 285 -19.65 -3.94 23.18
CA GLU A 285 -18.36 -3.40 23.54
C GLU A 285 -17.31 -3.99 22.60
N ARG A 286 -16.75 -3.13 21.73
CA ARG A 286 -15.63 -3.48 20.87
C ARG A 286 -14.35 -3.22 21.65
N ILE A 287 -13.81 -4.28 22.21
CA ILE A 287 -12.58 -4.27 22.98
C ILE A 287 -11.42 -4.60 22.04
N ASN A 288 -10.43 -3.71 21.94
CA ASN A 288 -9.22 -3.98 21.18
C ASN A 288 -8.19 -4.65 22.09
N TYR A 289 -8.03 -5.96 21.97
CA TYR A 289 -7.04 -6.76 22.69
C TYR A 289 -6.48 -7.83 21.77
N PHE A 290 -5.30 -8.37 22.12
CA PHE A 290 -4.84 -9.63 21.56
C PHE A 290 -5.16 -10.78 22.51
N THR A 291 -5.51 -11.94 21.96
CA THR A 291 -5.62 -13.18 22.72
C THR A 291 -4.25 -13.81 22.84
N LEU A 292 -3.79 -13.99 24.08
CA LEU A 292 -2.62 -14.78 24.42
C LEU A 292 -3.03 -16.23 24.72
N ILE A 293 -2.42 -17.19 24.03
CA ILE A 293 -2.59 -18.63 24.26
C ILE A 293 -1.23 -19.33 24.30
N TYR A 294 -1.17 -20.50 24.95
CA TYR A 294 -0.02 -21.39 24.82
C TYR A 294 -0.24 -22.36 23.66
N ASP A 295 0.46 -22.14 22.56
CA ASP A 295 0.34 -22.98 21.38
C ASP A 295 1.29 -24.18 21.45
N LYS A 296 0.75 -25.34 21.84
CA LYS A 296 1.49 -26.60 21.93
C LYS A 296 1.78 -27.25 20.57
N GLN A 297 1.05 -26.91 19.51
CA GLN A 297 1.08 -27.68 18.26
C GLN A 297 2.10 -27.13 17.27
N THR A 298 2.10 -25.81 17.09
CA THR A 298 2.90 -25.16 16.04
C THR A 298 4.15 -24.48 16.58
N HIS A 299 4.05 -23.78 17.71
CA HIS A 299 5.15 -22.95 18.22
C HIS A 299 5.79 -23.46 19.52
N ASP A 300 5.13 -24.35 20.25
CA ASP A 300 5.48 -24.79 21.60
C ASP A 300 5.78 -23.63 22.57
N ASN A 301 5.03 -22.53 22.43
CA ASN A 301 5.29 -21.28 23.14
C ASN A 301 4.01 -20.45 23.33
N TRP A 302 4.09 -19.42 24.17
CA TRP A 302 3.06 -18.39 24.28
C TRP A 302 3.02 -17.55 23.00
N VAL A 303 1.82 -17.38 22.45
CA VAL A 303 1.58 -16.68 21.19
C VAL A 303 0.37 -15.79 21.34
N ILE A 304 0.46 -14.58 20.78
CA ILE A 304 -0.70 -13.72 20.55
C ILE A 304 -1.18 -13.80 19.11
N ASN A 305 -2.49 -13.63 18.91
CA ASN A 305 -3.13 -13.50 17.60
C ASN A 305 -2.94 -12.10 16.97
N GLY A 306 -1.75 -11.53 17.11
CA GLY A 306 -1.38 -10.23 16.55
C GLY A 306 0.03 -10.29 15.96
N GLY A 307 0.23 -9.67 14.80
CA GLY A 307 1.49 -9.67 14.05
C GLY A 307 1.68 -8.38 13.25
N ILE A 308 2.52 -8.39 12.22
CA ILE A 308 2.79 -7.21 11.37
C ILE A 308 1.49 -6.64 10.78
N LEU A 309 0.57 -7.49 10.32
CA LEU A 309 -0.72 -7.05 9.77
C LEU A 309 -1.62 -6.35 10.79
N HIS A 310 -1.37 -6.59 12.08
CA HIS A 310 -2.11 -6.04 13.19
C HIS A 310 -1.39 -4.84 13.81
N GLY A 311 -0.37 -4.27 13.15
CA GLY A 311 0.34 -3.08 13.62
C GLY A 311 1.43 -3.33 14.66
N ILE A 312 1.81 -4.59 14.90
CA ILE A 312 2.95 -4.90 15.79
C ILE A 312 4.25 -4.70 15.02
N ARG A 313 5.14 -3.87 15.57
CA ARG A 313 6.43 -3.57 14.97
C ARG A 313 7.40 -4.74 15.11
N PRO A 314 8.21 -5.07 14.09
CA PRO A 314 9.25 -6.10 14.18
C PRO A 314 10.21 -5.85 15.34
N THR A 315 10.72 -6.91 15.97
CA THR A 315 11.65 -6.79 17.11
C THR A 315 12.99 -6.13 16.76
N SER A 316 13.36 -6.07 15.47
CA SER A 316 14.50 -5.28 14.98
C SER A 316 14.32 -3.78 15.20
N GLU A 317 13.08 -3.31 15.31
CA GLU A 317 12.70 -1.92 15.62
C GLU A 317 12.53 -1.70 17.14
N GLY A 318 12.67 -2.74 17.96
CA GLY A 318 12.51 -2.69 19.41
C GLY A 318 11.40 -3.62 19.91
N GLU A 319 11.38 -3.84 21.22
CA GLU A 319 10.47 -4.79 21.86
C GLU A 319 9.14 -4.12 22.22
N THR A 320 8.02 -4.76 21.85
CA THR A 320 6.68 -4.34 22.27
C THR A 320 6.32 -5.04 23.57
N SER A 321 5.91 -4.27 24.58
CA SER A 321 5.50 -4.81 25.88
C SER A 321 3.99 -4.96 25.98
N LEU A 322 3.55 -6.04 26.61
CA LEU A 322 2.15 -6.41 26.83
C LEU A 322 1.86 -6.49 28.34
N ALA A 323 0.67 -6.05 28.73
CA ALA A 323 0.08 -6.38 30.01
C ALA A 323 -0.94 -7.51 29.81
N ILE A 324 -0.83 -8.56 30.62
CA ILE A 324 -1.62 -9.78 30.49
C ILE A 324 -2.71 -9.80 31.56
N PHE A 325 -3.96 -9.94 31.13
CA PHE A 325 -5.14 -9.93 31.98
C PHE A 325 -5.88 -11.27 31.89
N ALA A 326 -6.66 -11.57 32.93
CA ALA A 326 -7.61 -12.66 32.86
C ALA A 326 -8.64 -12.37 31.77
N GLN A 327 -9.05 -13.40 31.03
CA GLN A 327 -10.15 -13.27 30.09
C GLN A 327 -11.44 -12.91 30.86
N GLY A 328 -12.16 -11.87 30.43
CA GLY A 328 -13.37 -11.39 31.10
C GLY A 328 -13.15 -10.35 32.20
N THR A 329 -11.92 -9.85 32.38
CA THR A 329 -11.63 -8.64 33.20
C THR A 329 -12.50 -7.46 32.72
N ASN A 330 -12.97 -6.58 33.61
CA ASN A 330 -13.77 -5.44 33.18
C ASN A 330 -12.93 -4.48 32.36
N LEU A 331 -13.57 -3.72 31.46
CA LEU A 331 -12.89 -2.79 30.57
C LEU A 331 -12.06 -1.73 31.29
N GLU A 332 -12.62 -1.15 32.35
CA GLU A 332 -11.95 -0.09 33.13
C GLU A 332 -10.67 -0.64 33.79
N ASP A 333 -10.68 -1.91 34.16
CA ASP A 333 -9.54 -2.59 34.79
C ASP A 333 -8.40 -2.87 33.78
N LEU A 334 -8.69 -2.93 32.47
CA LEU A 334 -7.65 -3.11 31.43
C LEU A 334 -6.74 -1.90 31.30
N GLU A 335 -7.15 -0.74 31.82
CA GLU A 335 -6.33 0.45 31.88
C GLU A 335 -5.44 0.51 33.13
N GLU A 336 -5.58 -0.44 34.07
CA GLU A 336 -4.83 -0.45 35.33
C GLU A 336 -3.73 -1.52 35.33
N VAL A 337 -2.48 -1.08 35.50
CA VAL A 337 -1.32 -2.01 35.49
C VAL A 337 -1.37 -2.99 36.66
N GLU A 338 -1.96 -2.60 37.79
CA GLU A 338 -2.08 -3.45 38.99
C GLU A 338 -3.09 -4.59 38.81
N GLN A 339 -4.04 -4.48 37.88
CA GLN A 339 -5.01 -5.52 37.57
C GLN A 339 -4.46 -6.57 36.58
N ALA A 340 -3.32 -6.28 35.96
CA ALA A 340 -2.64 -7.23 35.09
C ALA A 340 -2.04 -8.38 35.93
N ILE A 341 -2.25 -9.61 35.47
CA ILE A 341 -1.66 -10.82 36.06
C ILE A 341 -0.14 -10.73 35.98
N CYS A 342 0.40 -10.36 34.81
CA CYS A 342 1.82 -10.17 34.59
C CYS A 342 2.10 -9.29 33.36
N LYS A 343 3.37 -8.92 33.19
CA LYS A 343 3.87 -8.31 31.95
C LYS A 343 4.50 -9.37 31.05
N ALA A 344 4.49 -9.09 29.76
CA ALA A 344 5.12 -9.94 28.75
C ALA A 344 5.75 -9.10 27.64
N GLU A 345 6.69 -9.68 26.90
CA GLU A 345 7.38 -9.05 25.77
C GLU A 345 7.19 -9.88 24.51
N ILE A 346 7.03 -9.18 23.39
CA ILE A 346 7.04 -9.82 22.08
C ILE A 346 8.48 -10.09 21.66
N THR A 347 8.83 -11.36 21.47
CA THR A 347 10.20 -11.80 21.12
C THR A 347 10.35 -12.12 19.64
N GLN A 348 9.26 -12.44 18.95
CA GLN A 348 9.26 -12.69 17.51
C GLN A 348 7.93 -12.27 16.91
N VAL A 349 7.97 -11.39 15.91
CA VAL A 349 6.78 -10.94 15.18
C VAL A 349 6.67 -11.70 13.86
N MET A 350 5.50 -12.28 13.61
CA MET A 350 5.15 -12.94 12.34
C MET A 350 4.03 -12.15 11.66
N THR A 351 3.55 -12.60 10.50
CA THR A 351 2.54 -11.88 9.71
C THR A 351 1.23 -11.67 10.48
N GLU A 352 0.69 -12.74 11.06
CA GLU A 352 -0.63 -12.75 11.72
C GLU A 352 -0.56 -13.05 13.23
N ALA A 353 0.59 -13.44 13.75
CA ALA A 353 0.79 -13.83 15.14
C ALA A 353 2.16 -13.39 15.65
N SER A 354 2.38 -13.42 16.95
CA SER A 354 3.68 -13.09 17.56
C SER A 354 3.96 -13.97 18.76
N LYS A 355 5.22 -14.42 18.92
CA LYS A 355 5.66 -15.14 20.11
C LYS A 355 5.91 -14.18 21.25
N VAL A 356 5.56 -14.63 22.45
CA VAL A 356 5.58 -13.83 23.67
C VAL A 356 6.39 -14.54 24.75
N GLN A 357 7.16 -13.77 25.51
CA GLN A 357 7.85 -14.23 26.71
C GLN A 357 7.31 -13.48 27.93
N LEU A 358 6.96 -14.21 28.98
CA LEU A 358 6.46 -13.62 30.23
C LEU A 358 7.65 -13.08 31.05
N PHE A 359 7.51 -11.87 31.59
CA PHE A 359 8.59 -11.18 32.31
C PHE A 359 8.86 -11.73 33.72
N ASP A 360 7.88 -12.41 34.32
CA ASP A 360 8.02 -13.02 35.65
C ASP A 360 7.87 -14.54 35.56
N GLU A 361 9.01 -15.25 35.55
CA GLU A 361 9.06 -16.72 35.51
C GLU A 361 8.41 -17.39 36.72
N LYS A 362 8.12 -16.64 37.79
CA LYS A 362 7.41 -17.18 38.98
C LYS A 362 5.91 -17.25 38.76
N ILE A 363 5.36 -16.45 37.84
CA ILE A 363 3.94 -16.46 37.50
C ILE A 363 3.69 -17.54 36.46
N LYS A 364 2.97 -18.59 36.87
CA LYS A 364 2.60 -19.70 35.99
C LYS A 364 1.17 -19.51 35.48
N LEU A 365 1.05 -18.96 34.28
CA LEU A 365 -0.19 -19.00 33.53
C LEU A 365 -0.52 -20.45 33.15
N SER A 366 -1.80 -20.80 33.12
CA SER A 366 -2.26 -22.12 32.72
C SER A 366 -2.21 -22.24 31.18
N PRO A 367 -1.47 -23.22 30.61
CA PRO A 367 -1.44 -23.44 29.16
C PRO A 367 -2.79 -23.87 28.54
N GLU A 368 -3.79 -24.15 29.38
CA GLU A 368 -5.14 -24.57 28.96
C GLU A 368 -6.13 -23.39 28.91
N GLN A 369 -5.70 -22.20 29.33
CA GLN A 369 -6.50 -20.98 29.37
C GLN A 369 -6.01 -19.97 28.34
N ALA A 370 -6.94 -19.17 27.83
CA ALA A 370 -6.64 -17.99 27.04
C ALA A 370 -6.63 -16.76 27.97
N TYR A 371 -5.83 -15.77 27.61
CA TYR A 371 -5.68 -14.51 28.35
C TYR A 371 -5.83 -13.33 27.39
N TRP A 372 -6.16 -12.16 27.92
CA TRP A 372 -6.12 -10.92 27.14
C TRP A 372 -4.75 -10.27 27.28
N ALA A 373 -4.23 -9.76 26.16
CA ALA A 373 -2.97 -9.04 26.08
C ALA A 373 -3.22 -7.65 25.51
N VAL A 374 -2.86 -6.62 26.27
CA VAL A 374 -2.99 -5.22 25.91
C VAL A 374 -1.59 -4.63 25.74
N VAL A 375 -1.34 -3.91 24.66
CA VAL A 375 -0.08 -3.20 24.45
C VAL A 375 0.07 -2.12 25.51
N SER A 376 1.13 -2.26 26.31
CA SER A 376 1.47 -1.37 27.42
C SER A 376 2.70 -0.51 27.13
N ASP A 377 3.46 -0.84 26.10
CA ASP A 377 4.56 0.00 25.59
C ASP A 377 4.78 -0.27 24.11
N VAL A 378 4.98 0.81 23.35
CA VAL A 378 5.32 0.76 21.93
C VAL A 378 6.79 1.18 21.78
N PRO A 379 7.64 0.41 21.09
CA PRO A 379 9.04 0.76 20.94
C PRO A 379 9.22 1.98 20.03
N LEU A 380 10.21 2.82 20.36
CA LEU A 380 10.73 3.83 19.44
C LEU A 380 11.84 3.21 18.58
N PRO A 381 11.68 3.12 17.25
CA PRO A 381 12.67 2.48 16.40
C PRO A 381 14.02 3.19 16.44
N ASN A 382 15.07 2.39 16.22
CA ASN A 382 16.38 2.91 15.89
C ASN A 382 16.48 3.03 14.37
N LEU A 383 16.90 4.19 13.91
CA LEU A 383 17.19 4.43 12.50
C LEU A 383 18.43 3.64 12.09
N GLN A 384 18.31 2.79 11.08
CA GLN A 384 19.39 1.97 10.56
C GLN A 384 20.22 2.77 9.56
N VAL A 385 21.50 2.98 9.87
CA VAL A 385 22.41 3.81 9.07
C VAL A 385 23.53 2.95 8.49
N PHE A 386 23.67 2.97 7.16
CA PHE A 386 24.77 2.29 6.48
C PHE A 386 25.85 3.28 6.06
N PHE A 387 27.08 3.04 6.50
CA PHE A 387 28.23 3.91 6.24
C PHE A 387 28.94 3.50 4.95
N LYS A 388 29.11 4.43 4.00
CA LYS A 388 29.79 4.16 2.70
C LYS A 388 30.61 5.32 2.17
N GLY A 389 31.29 5.11 1.05
CA GLY A 389 32.14 6.10 0.39
C GLY A 389 33.63 5.91 0.64
N ASP A 390 34.40 7.00 0.59
CA ASP A 390 35.86 7.03 0.73
C ASP A 390 36.32 6.35 2.03
N LYS A 391 37.33 5.48 1.91
CA LYS A 391 37.83 4.67 3.04
C LYS A 391 38.20 5.50 4.27
N SER A 392 38.86 6.64 4.08
CA SER A 392 39.29 7.53 5.17
C SER A 392 38.11 8.19 5.87
N GLY A 393 37.16 8.75 5.12
CA GLY A 393 35.97 9.38 5.68
C GLY A 393 35.07 8.38 6.39
N LYS A 394 34.82 7.21 5.79
CA LYS A 394 34.05 6.12 6.43
C LYS A 394 34.68 5.68 7.75
N ALA A 395 36.00 5.53 7.81
CA ALA A 395 36.68 5.13 9.04
C ALA A 395 36.50 6.16 10.17
N ILE A 396 36.65 7.45 9.86
CA ILE A 396 36.43 8.54 10.83
C ILE A 396 34.98 8.56 11.32
N ALA A 397 34.01 8.46 10.41
CA ALA A 397 32.59 8.45 10.78
C ALA A 397 32.23 7.28 11.69
N LEU A 398 32.72 6.07 11.39
CA LEU A 398 32.51 4.89 12.23
C LEU A 398 33.20 4.99 13.60
N GLU A 399 34.40 5.57 13.66
CA GLU A 399 35.10 5.78 14.93
C GLU A 399 34.33 6.76 15.83
N VAL A 400 33.91 7.91 15.28
CA VAL A 400 33.11 8.89 16.01
C VAL A 400 31.75 8.30 16.42
N PHE A 401 31.12 7.53 15.54
CA PHE A 401 29.87 6.84 15.83
C PHE A 401 30.02 5.90 17.03
N LYS A 402 31.07 5.07 17.08
CA LYS A 402 31.32 4.14 18.19
C LYS A 402 31.68 4.82 19.52
N GLN A 403 32.25 6.02 19.46
CA GLN A 403 32.59 6.81 20.65
C GLN A 403 31.42 7.66 21.17
N THR A 404 30.38 7.85 20.35
CA THR A 404 29.19 8.63 20.70
C THR A 404 28.12 7.71 21.28
N ASP A 405 27.45 8.15 22.34
CA ASP A 405 26.31 7.44 22.91
C ASP A 405 25.04 7.69 22.07
N ASN A 406 24.95 7.01 20.92
CA ASN A 406 23.81 7.13 20.00
C ASN A 406 22.60 6.40 20.56
N LYS A 407 21.50 7.11 20.76
CA LYS A 407 20.26 6.57 21.32
C LYS A 407 19.29 6.17 20.22
N PHE A 408 19.19 6.94 19.14
CA PHE A 408 18.14 6.80 18.13
C PHE A 408 18.63 6.26 16.80
N ILE A 409 19.94 6.04 16.62
CA ILE A 409 20.51 5.46 15.39
C ILE A 409 21.36 4.21 15.68
N ARG A 410 21.41 3.26 14.74
CA ARG A 410 22.24 2.05 14.79
C ARG A 410 22.97 1.83 13.45
N GLU A 411 24.12 1.16 13.49
CA GLU A 411 24.81 0.73 12.27
C GLU A 411 24.03 -0.43 11.64
N ALA A 412 23.71 -0.31 10.35
CA ALA A 412 23.04 -1.35 9.59
C ALA A 412 24.06 -2.41 9.12
N ASP A 413 23.75 -3.69 9.32
CA ASP A 413 24.62 -4.80 8.92
C ASP A 413 24.78 -4.93 7.40
N LEU A 414 23.70 -4.67 6.66
CA LEU A 414 23.62 -4.75 5.19
C LEU A 414 23.01 -3.47 4.62
N GLU A 415 23.43 -3.11 3.39
CA GLU A 415 22.94 -1.89 2.71
C GLU A 415 21.42 -1.91 2.49
N GLU A 416 20.83 -3.10 2.32
CA GLU A 416 19.38 -3.31 2.13
C GLU A 416 18.54 -3.10 3.39
N ASN A 417 19.16 -3.19 4.58
CA ASN A 417 18.49 -2.99 5.87
C ASN A 417 18.55 -1.52 6.34
N ALA A 418 19.16 -0.64 5.55
CA ALA A 418 19.40 0.74 5.94
C ALA A 418 18.22 1.65 5.60
N ASP A 419 17.84 2.50 6.56
CA ASP A 419 16.94 3.63 6.34
C ASP A 419 17.65 4.76 5.59
N TYR A 420 18.92 5.01 5.93
CA TYR A 420 19.74 6.06 5.34
C TYR A 420 21.19 5.63 5.13
N TYR A 421 21.83 6.28 4.15
CA TYR A 421 23.27 6.22 3.96
C TYR A 421 23.94 7.43 4.62
N LEU A 422 25.00 7.17 5.38
CA LEU A 422 26.03 8.18 5.67
C LEU A 422 27.17 7.95 4.67
N GLU A 423 27.24 8.79 3.64
CA GLU A 423 28.20 8.67 2.55
C GLU A 423 29.31 9.71 2.67
N ALA A 424 30.56 9.25 2.77
CA ALA A 424 31.74 10.10 2.71
C ALA A 424 32.25 10.19 1.26
N VAL A 425 32.14 11.33 0.60
CA VAL A 425 32.63 11.50 -0.78
C VAL A 425 33.20 12.90 -0.99
N ASN A 426 34.35 12.98 -1.66
CA ASN A 426 35.02 14.24 -2.00
C ASN A 426 35.29 15.16 -0.78
N GLY A 427 35.64 14.57 0.38
CA GLY A 427 35.91 15.32 1.61
C GLY A 427 34.66 15.85 2.30
N GLN A 428 33.47 15.33 1.98
CA GLN A 428 32.20 15.71 2.59
C GLN A 428 31.41 14.48 3.08
N PHE A 429 30.63 14.65 4.14
CA PHE A 429 29.70 13.66 4.67
C PHE A 429 28.26 14.00 4.30
N TRP A 430 27.57 13.06 3.65
CA TRP A 430 26.21 13.20 3.16
C TRP A 430 25.26 12.26 3.89
N ILE A 431 24.06 12.71 4.20
CA ILE A 431 22.94 11.86 4.63
C ILE A 431 22.02 11.69 3.42
N LYS A 432 21.83 10.46 2.94
CA LYS A 432 21.03 10.15 1.75
C LYS A 432 19.97 9.10 2.04
N GLN A 433 18.81 9.22 1.40
CA GLN A 433 17.74 8.22 1.46
C GLN A 433 18.10 6.99 0.63
N THR A 434 17.75 5.79 1.10
CA THR A 434 18.13 4.55 0.40
C THR A 434 17.33 4.31 -0.87
N ALA A 435 16.05 4.72 -0.90
CA ALA A 435 15.13 4.50 -2.01
C ALA A 435 15.54 5.24 -3.30
N ASP A 436 15.88 6.52 -3.21
CA ASP A 436 16.14 7.40 -4.36
C ASP A 436 17.57 8.00 -4.37
N LYS A 437 18.35 7.75 -3.31
CA LYS A 437 19.72 8.24 -3.13
C LYS A 437 19.83 9.77 -3.06
N GLN A 438 18.73 10.46 -2.81
CA GLN A 438 18.71 11.90 -2.68
C GLN A 438 19.26 12.34 -1.32
N PRO A 439 20.02 13.45 -1.26
CA PRO A 439 20.47 14.01 0.00
C PRO A 439 19.30 14.64 0.76
N LEU A 440 19.16 14.29 2.04
CA LEU A 440 18.10 14.83 2.90
C LEU A 440 18.43 16.22 3.44
N VAL A 441 19.71 16.45 3.73
CA VAL A 441 20.21 17.69 4.32
C VAL A 441 21.53 18.07 3.66
N ALA A 442 21.95 19.31 3.90
CA ALA A 442 23.27 19.80 3.61
C ALA A 442 24.38 18.83 4.11
N PRO A 443 25.36 18.39 3.28
CA PRO A 443 26.50 17.64 3.78
C PRO A 443 27.52 18.52 4.51
N LEU A 444 28.43 17.89 5.24
CA LEU A 444 29.44 18.57 6.04
C LEU A 444 30.86 18.22 5.58
N PRO A 445 31.75 19.21 5.36
CA PRO A 445 31.49 20.65 5.36
C PRO A 445 30.67 21.12 4.16
N GLU A 446 30.14 22.35 4.21
CA GLU A 446 29.27 22.84 3.15
C GLU A 446 29.97 23.07 1.80
N VAL A 447 31.21 23.53 1.88
CA VAL A 447 32.11 23.64 0.74
C VAL A 447 33.06 22.44 0.81
N SER A 448 33.29 21.77 -0.32
CA SER A 448 34.18 20.61 -0.34
C SER A 448 35.61 21.00 0.01
N ASN A 449 36.17 20.31 1.00
CA ASN A 449 37.56 20.42 1.37
C ASN A 449 38.29 19.29 0.62
N ALA A 450 38.80 19.56 -0.59
CA ALA A 450 39.35 18.55 -1.49
C ALA A 450 40.28 17.52 -0.78
N LYS A 451 39.69 16.38 -0.37
CA LYS A 451 40.25 15.19 0.31
C LYS A 451 40.46 15.22 1.84
N GLN A 452 39.98 16.20 2.59
CA GLN A 452 40.14 16.20 4.05
C GLN A 452 38.81 16.04 4.80
N TYR A 453 38.64 14.88 5.44
CA TYR A 453 37.55 14.60 6.39
C TYR A 453 37.99 14.97 7.80
N THR A 454 37.08 15.56 8.60
CA THR A 454 37.38 15.91 10.00
C THR A 454 36.48 15.13 10.98
N PRO A 455 36.98 14.75 12.18
CA PRO A 455 36.14 14.17 13.22
C PRO A 455 35.01 15.10 13.69
N GLN A 456 35.21 16.42 13.61
CA GLN A 456 34.21 17.41 13.99
C GLN A 456 33.01 17.38 13.02
N ASP A 457 33.27 17.34 11.71
CA ASP A 457 32.20 17.22 10.69
C ASP A 457 31.46 15.89 10.83
N ALA A 458 32.19 14.80 11.11
CA ALA A 458 31.60 13.50 11.40
C ALA A 458 30.71 13.52 12.67
N GLN A 459 31.14 14.22 13.73
CA GLN A 459 30.34 14.35 14.94
C GLN A 459 29.05 15.14 14.68
N THR A 460 29.13 16.24 13.93
CA THR A 460 27.97 17.07 13.60
C THR A 460 27.00 16.34 12.66
N ILE A 461 27.47 15.62 11.64
CA ILE A 461 26.59 14.87 10.73
C ILE A 461 25.89 13.72 11.47
N ILE A 462 26.55 13.07 12.43
CA ILE A 462 25.95 12.03 13.28
C ILE A 462 24.89 12.64 14.21
N LYS A 463 25.12 13.85 14.76
CA LYS A 463 24.09 14.58 15.52
C LYS A 463 22.87 14.95 14.66
N ARG A 464 23.08 15.32 13.39
CA ARG A 464 21.98 15.53 12.43
C ARG A 464 21.17 14.25 12.21
N LEU A 465 21.83 13.09 12.07
CA LEU A 465 21.12 11.79 11.97
C LEU A 465 20.28 11.50 13.22
N GLU A 466 20.80 11.73 14.42
CA GLU A 466 20.04 11.60 15.67
C GLU A 466 18.83 12.55 15.72
N HIS A 467 18.97 13.78 15.23
CA HIS A 467 17.88 14.76 15.11
C HIS A 467 16.77 14.31 14.16
N ILE A 468 17.16 13.83 12.98
CA ILE A 468 16.26 13.27 11.98
C ILE A 468 15.57 12.01 12.55
N ALA A 469 16.28 11.17 13.30
CA ALA A 469 15.72 9.97 13.92
C ALA A 469 14.62 10.29 14.93
N ARG A 470 14.79 11.33 15.78
CA ARG A 470 13.75 11.78 16.71
C ARG A 470 12.51 12.29 15.97
N TRP A 471 12.70 13.12 14.95
CA TRP A 471 11.61 13.61 14.11
C TRP A 471 10.85 12.46 13.43
N LYS A 472 11.58 11.50 12.84
CA LYS A 472 10.99 10.31 12.22
C LYS A 472 10.22 9.46 13.22
N ASN A 473 10.72 9.30 14.44
CA ASN A 473 10.02 8.55 15.49
C ASN A 473 8.67 9.17 15.87
N ILE A 474 8.58 10.50 15.91
CA ILE A 474 7.29 11.19 16.15
C ILE A 474 6.38 11.10 14.93
N LEU A 475 6.93 11.28 13.72
CA LEU A 475 6.16 11.08 12.48
C LEU A 475 5.58 9.66 12.40
N GLU A 476 6.35 8.64 12.77
CA GLU A 476 5.92 7.24 12.71
C GLU A 476 5.18 6.76 13.96
N LEU A 477 4.94 7.64 14.94
CA LEU A 477 4.17 7.29 16.13
C LEU A 477 2.73 6.97 15.74
N LYS A 478 2.37 5.68 15.77
CA LYS A 478 1.06 5.16 15.34
C LYS A 478 0.23 4.74 16.55
N THR A 479 -1.08 4.89 16.42
CA THR A 479 -2.08 4.34 17.37
C THR A 479 -1.74 2.89 17.73
N PRO A 480 -1.58 2.56 19.02
CA PRO A 480 -1.39 1.18 19.45
C PRO A 480 -2.56 0.30 19.00
N PRO A 481 -2.30 -0.94 18.58
CA PRO A 481 -3.35 -1.79 18.03
C PRO A 481 -4.40 -2.24 19.06
N THR A 482 -4.08 -2.13 20.35
CA THR A 482 -5.01 -2.40 21.47
C THR A 482 -5.55 -1.13 22.11
N SER A 483 -5.40 0.04 21.47
CA SER A 483 -6.01 1.28 21.96
C SER A 483 -7.53 1.18 21.86
N GLN A 484 -8.24 1.58 22.91
CA GLN A 484 -9.70 1.62 22.92
C GLN A 484 -10.28 2.87 22.22
N ILE A 485 -9.46 3.88 21.89
CA ILE A 485 -9.88 5.03 21.07
C ILE A 485 -9.78 4.64 19.60
N LYS A 486 -10.92 4.63 18.90
CA LYS A 486 -11.05 4.09 17.54
C LYS A 486 -10.90 5.20 16.50
N ALA A 487 -10.58 4.79 15.27
CA ALA A 487 -10.70 5.67 14.12
C ALA A 487 -12.14 6.16 13.97
N GLY A 488 -12.33 7.48 13.90
CA GLY A 488 -13.63 8.14 13.85
C GLY A 488 -14.21 8.55 15.22
N ASP A 489 -13.68 8.04 16.33
CA ASP A 489 -14.06 8.51 17.68
C ASP A 489 -13.62 9.97 17.86
N VAL A 490 -12.44 10.31 17.36
CA VAL A 490 -11.95 11.68 17.27
C VAL A 490 -11.41 11.95 15.88
N GLU A 491 -11.77 13.09 15.29
CA GLU A 491 -11.37 13.49 13.95
C GLU A 491 -10.73 14.88 13.94
N MET A 492 -9.65 15.02 13.19
CA MET A 492 -9.05 16.30 12.81
C MET A 492 -9.51 16.74 11.41
N GLU A 493 -10.11 17.92 11.32
CA GLU A 493 -10.35 18.65 10.08
C GLU A 493 -9.37 19.83 9.99
N LEU A 494 -8.58 19.88 8.91
CA LEU A 494 -7.79 21.04 8.55
C LEU A 494 -8.42 21.73 7.36
N ILE A 495 -8.58 23.04 7.49
CA ILE A 495 -9.14 23.93 6.48
C ILE A 495 -8.01 24.86 6.04
N VAL A 496 -7.68 24.82 4.77
CA VAL A 496 -6.65 25.67 4.16
C VAL A 496 -7.33 26.74 3.33
N SER A 497 -7.01 28.01 3.61
CA SER A 497 -7.47 29.18 2.88
C SER A 497 -6.33 29.72 2.00
N SER A 498 -6.56 29.80 0.69
CA SER A 498 -5.67 30.44 -0.28
C SER A 498 -6.48 31.49 -1.03
N GLY A 499 -6.43 32.74 -0.54
CA GLY A 499 -7.28 33.84 -1.01
C GLY A 499 -8.75 33.51 -0.84
N ASP A 500 -9.52 33.60 -1.93
CA ASP A 500 -10.96 33.29 -1.90
C ASP A 500 -11.27 31.78 -1.89
N ASN A 501 -10.27 30.91 -2.08
CA ASN A 501 -10.45 29.46 -2.12
C ASN A 501 -10.22 28.82 -0.76
N GLN A 502 -11.09 27.90 -0.37
CA GLN A 502 -10.94 27.08 0.83
C GLN A 502 -11.02 25.58 0.52
N TYR A 503 -10.14 24.80 1.14
CA TYR A 503 -10.05 23.35 0.98
C TYR A 503 -10.09 22.68 2.35
N SER A 504 -10.77 21.54 2.48
CA SER A 504 -10.87 20.78 3.74
C SER A 504 -10.31 19.37 3.61
N SER A 505 -9.59 18.91 4.64
CA SER A 505 -9.09 17.53 4.70
C SER A 505 -10.22 16.49 4.66
N LYS A 506 -11.45 16.84 5.05
CA LYS A 506 -12.62 15.94 4.99
C LYS A 506 -13.09 15.63 3.56
N GLN A 507 -12.62 16.37 2.55
CA GLN A 507 -12.96 16.12 1.15
C GLN A 507 -12.17 14.95 0.53
N GLY A 508 -11.34 14.24 1.31
CA GLY A 508 -10.53 13.11 0.83
C GLY A 508 -9.30 13.55 0.03
N ILE A 509 -8.91 14.82 0.10
CA ILE A 509 -7.78 15.40 -0.62
C ILE A 509 -6.58 15.45 0.34
N SER A 510 -5.59 14.58 0.12
CA SER A 510 -4.31 14.60 0.83
C SER A 510 -3.15 14.34 -0.15
N PRO A 511 -2.07 15.15 -0.16
CA PRO A 511 -1.87 16.33 0.68
C PRO A 511 -2.83 17.48 0.32
N LEU A 512 -3.18 18.29 1.32
CA LEU A 512 -3.83 19.59 1.10
C LEU A 512 -2.82 20.56 0.52
N LEU A 513 -3.23 21.38 -0.44
CA LEU A 513 -2.37 22.38 -1.06
C LEU A 513 -2.68 23.76 -0.50
N ALA A 514 -1.64 24.43 -0.02
CA ALA A 514 -1.67 25.79 0.50
C ALA A 514 -0.88 26.68 -0.47
N GLU A 515 -1.56 27.29 -1.42
CA GLU A 515 -0.93 28.11 -2.46
C GLU A 515 -0.82 29.57 -2.00
N TYR A 516 0.36 30.16 -2.16
CA TYR A 516 0.53 31.61 -2.06
C TYR A 516 -0.15 32.29 -3.24
N ILE A 517 -0.78 33.43 -2.99
CA ILE A 517 -1.42 34.22 -4.04
C ILE A 517 -0.59 35.45 -4.32
N PHE A 518 -0.37 35.73 -5.61
CA PHE A 518 0.36 36.90 -6.06
C PHE A 518 -0.61 37.92 -6.65
N GLU A 519 -0.87 39.00 -5.90
CA GLU A 519 -1.76 40.09 -6.30
C GLU A 519 -1.12 41.45 -5.97
N ASN A 520 -1.34 42.45 -6.80
CA ASN A 520 -0.81 43.82 -6.60
C ASN A 520 0.70 43.88 -6.33
N ASN A 521 1.48 43.03 -7.01
CA ASN A 521 2.94 42.88 -6.83
C ASN A 521 3.37 42.42 -5.42
N GLN A 522 2.49 41.79 -4.65
CA GLN A 522 2.80 41.21 -3.34
C GLN A 522 2.27 39.78 -3.24
N PHE A 523 2.96 38.96 -2.47
CA PHE A 523 2.45 37.64 -2.10
C PHE A 523 1.64 37.74 -0.82
N SER A 524 0.45 37.14 -0.79
CA SER A 524 -0.24 36.78 0.44
C SER A 524 0.08 35.33 0.81
N ASN A 525 0.27 35.11 2.11
CA ASN A 525 0.45 33.77 2.67
C ASN A 525 -0.89 33.02 2.66
N PRO A 526 -0.88 31.70 2.42
CA PRO A 526 -2.04 30.88 2.74
C PRO A 526 -2.22 30.78 4.26
N GLU A 527 -3.45 30.55 4.69
CA GLU A 527 -3.82 30.37 6.08
C GLU A 527 -4.34 28.95 6.32
N VAL A 528 -4.16 28.47 7.55
CA VAL A 528 -4.66 27.16 7.98
C VAL A 528 -5.45 27.32 9.26
N LYS A 529 -6.55 26.57 9.34
CA LYS A 529 -7.41 26.49 10.52
C LYS A 529 -7.69 25.03 10.85
N ILE A 530 -7.81 24.73 12.13
CA ILE A 530 -8.07 23.37 12.60
C ILE A 530 -9.41 23.26 13.34
N LYS A 531 -10.05 22.11 13.19
CA LYS A 531 -11.12 21.64 14.07
C LYS A 531 -10.81 20.22 14.53
N VAL A 532 -11.03 19.97 15.81
CA VAL A 532 -10.94 18.63 16.41
C VAL A 532 -12.33 18.26 16.94
N ILE A 533 -12.84 17.12 16.50
CA ILE A 533 -14.23 16.69 16.72
C ILE A 533 -14.20 15.39 17.52
N ASN A 534 -14.87 15.35 18.68
CA ASN A 534 -15.07 14.13 19.45
C ASN A 534 -16.50 13.60 19.22
N ASN A 535 -16.57 12.42 18.60
CA ASN A 535 -17.77 11.65 18.30
C ASN A 535 -18.01 10.51 19.31
N SER A 536 -17.11 10.33 20.28
CA SER A 536 -17.23 9.32 21.33
C SER A 536 -18.12 9.80 22.48
N ASP A 537 -18.56 8.85 23.31
CA ASP A 537 -19.31 9.07 24.55
C ASP A 537 -18.40 9.30 25.76
N LYS A 538 -17.09 9.47 25.55
CA LYS A 538 -16.09 9.69 26.60
C LYS A 538 -15.37 11.02 26.41
N ASP A 539 -14.99 11.61 27.54
CA ASP A 539 -14.05 12.73 27.54
C ASP A 539 -12.69 12.24 27.05
N VAL A 540 -12.03 13.06 26.23
CA VAL A 540 -10.68 12.79 25.72
C VAL A 540 -9.79 14.00 25.92
N TYR A 541 -8.49 13.78 25.86
CA TYR A 541 -7.47 14.82 25.89
C TYR A 541 -6.75 14.84 24.56
N PHE A 542 -6.49 16.01 23.98
CA PHE A 542 -5.87 16.12 22.67
C PHE A 542 -4.87 17.26 22.58
N GLN A 543 -3.97 17.16 21.62
CA GLN A 543 -3.10 18.25 21.18
C GLN A 543 -2.61 17.99 19.74
N VAL A 544 -2.23 19.04 19.02
CA VAL A 544 -1.77 18.99 17.64
C VAL A 544 -0.32 19.43 17.57
N LEU A 545 0.53 18.58 17.00
CA LEU A 545 1.90 18.90 16.66
C LEU A 545 2.00 19.34 15.20
N GLU A 546 2.86 20.30 14.92
CA GLU A 546 3.33 20.60 13.57
C GLU A 546 4.74 20.05 13.41
N LEU A 547 4.91 19.18 12.43
CA LEU A 547 6.18 18.61 12.01
C LEU A 547 6.57 19.30 10.69
N ALA A 548 7.51 20.22 10.77
CA ALA A 548 7.93 21.04 9.63
C ALA A 548 8.99 20.31 8.78
N GLY A 549 9.13 20.72 7.52
CA GLY A 549 10.05 20.14 6.54
C GLY A 549 11.55 20.32 6.87
N ASP A 550 11.89 21.14 7.85
CA ASP A 550 13.25 21.37 8.35
C ASP A 550 13.60 20.58 9.62
N TYR A 551 12.79 19.58 9.94
CA TYR A 551 12.90 18.71 11.11
C TYR A 551 12.62 19.39 12.46
N GLU A 552 11.96 20.55 12.45
CA GLU A 552 11.32 21.13 13.63
C GLU A 552 10.04 20.35 14.02
N ILE A 553 9.78 20.28 15.32
CA ILE A 553 8.54 19.78 15.91
C ILE A 553 8.06 20.83 16.91
N GLN A 554 6.88 21.38 16.69
CA GLN A 554 6.27 22.33 17.60
C GLN A 554 4.84 21.92 17.98
N VAL A 555 4.40 22.33 19.17
CA VAL A 555 2.96 22.32 19.48
C VAL A 555 2.35 23.47 18.70
N ALA A 556 1.48 23.15 17.74
CA ALA A 556 0.91 24.12 16.83
C ALA A 556 0.13 25.18 17.62
N GLU A 557 0.30 26.46 17.25
CA GLU A 557 -0.24 27.59 18.02
C GLU A 557 -1.73 27.85 17.78
N PHE A 558 -2.46 26.83 17.33
CA PHE A 558 -3.91 26.88 17.17
C PHE A 558 -4.65 27.09 18.49
N PHE A 559 -4.00 26.79 19.62
CA PHE A 559 -4.57 26.82 20.95
C PHE A 559 -3.56 27.39 21.96
N GLU A 560 -4.06 28.09 22.99
CA GLU A 560 -3.21 28.73 24.01
C GLU A 560 -2.43 27.74 24.89
N GLU A 561 -3.03 26.58 25.19
CA GLU A 561 -2.41 25.56 26.04
C GLU A 561 -1.36 24.75 25.27
N LYS A 562 -0.13 24.66 25.81
CA LYS A 562 0.94 23.82 25.23
C LYS A 562 0.85 22.33 25.66
N GLY A 563 0.15 22.04 26.75
CA GLY A 563 -0.18 20.67 27.18
C GLY A 563 -1.40 20.11 26.44
N SER A 564 -1.90 18.94 26.85
CA SER A 564 -3.15 18.40 26.29
C SER A 564 -4.38 19.16 26.78
N MET A 565 -5.29 19.49 25.89
CA MET A 565 -6.58 20.08 26.23
C MET A 565 -7.66 19.01 26.36
N LYS A 566 -8.60 19.21 27.28
CA LYS A 566 -9.77 18.33 27.42
C LYS A 566 -10.83 18.65 26.36
N LEU A 567 -11.27 17.64 25.61
CA LEU A 567 -12.40 17.69 24.69
C LEU A 567 -13.54 16.80 25.24
N PRO A 568 -14.69 17.38 25.64
CA PRO A 568 -15.77 16.63 26.26
C PRO A 568 -16.36 15.54 25.34
N ALA A 569 -17.00 14.54 25.94
CA ALA A 569 -17.85 13.57 25.23
C ALA A 569 -18.92 14.26 24.36
N LYS A 570 -19.37 13.59 23.29
CA LYS A 570 -20.45 14.13 22.46
C LYS A 570 -21.73 14.30 23.27
N PRO A 571 -22.47 15.42 23.09
CA PRO A 571 -23.78 15.58 23.71
C PRO A 571 -24.83 14.66 23.05
N ASN A 572 -25.92 14.38 23.77
CA ASN A 572 -27.04 13.56 23.25
C ASN A 572 -27.63 14.05 21.91
N GLN A 573 -27.43 15.33 21.57
CA GLN A 573 -27.71 15.93 20.26
C GLN A 573 -26.56 16.86 19.88
N GLY A 574 -25.63 16.38 19.04
CA GLY A 574 -24.54 17.19 18.49
C GLY A 574 -23.15 16.54 18.56
N GLU A 575 -22.13 17.32 18.23
CA GLU A 575 -20.72 16.95 18.27
C GLU A 575 -20.00 17.85 19.29
N SER A 576 -18.97 17.33 19.95
CA SER A 576 -18.06 18.15 20.77
C SER A 576 -16.89 18.59 19.90
N ILE A 577 -16.73 19.90 19.70
CA ILE A 577 -15.78 20.45 18.72
C ILE A 577 -14.89 21.49 19.40
N ALA A 578 -13.57 21.32 19.27
CA ALA A 578 -12.60 22.37 19.52
C ALA A 578 -12.20 23.00 18.18
N VAL A 579 -12.28 24.33 18.09
CA VAL A 579 -11.89 25.10 16.92
C VAL A 579 -10.67 25.93 17.30
N GLY A 580 -9.57 25.72 16.57
CA GLY A 580 -8.36 26.51 16.76
C GLY A 580 -8.41 27.84 16.03
N ASP A 581 -7.48 28.72 16.37
CA ASP A 581 -7.24 29.98 15.69
C ASP A 581 -6.77 29.75 14.23
N GLU A 582 -6.81 30.79 13.41
CA GLU A 582 -6.30 30.75 12.04
C GLU A 582 -4.82 31.16 12.07
N LEU A 583 -3.96 30.33 11.47
CA LEU A 583 -2.52 30.55 11.44
C LEU A 583 -2.06 30.81 10.01
N GLU A 584 -1.22 31.82 9.82
CA GLU A 584 -0.53 32.01 8.55
C GLU A 584 0.55 30.94 8.35
N CYS A 585 0.58 30.33 7.18
CA CYS A 585 1.63 29.40 6.81
C CYS A 585 2.67 30.09 5.91
N PHE A 586 3.96 29.85 6.16
CA PHE A 586 5.00 30.35 5.30
C PHE A 586 6.18 29.38 5.12
N ILE A 587 6.82 29.45 3.95
CA ILE A 587 8.09 28.81 3.65
C ILE A 587 9.20 29.68 4.26
N PRO A 588 10.07 29.13 5.13
CA PRO A 588 11.12 29.92 5.75
C PRO A 588 12.05 30.59 4.71
N ASP A 589 12.51 31.81 4.99
CA ASP A 589 13.32 32.60 4.05
C ASP A 589 14.60 31.88 3.61
N ALA A 590 15.22 31.09 4.49
CA ALA A 590 16.39 30.28 4.15
C ALA A 590 16.06 29.29 2.99
N TYR A 591 14.89 28.66 3.03
CA TYR A 591 14.43 27.75 1.98
C TYR A 591 14.10 28.53 0.69
N LEU A 592 13.42 29.68 0.81
CA LEU A 592 13.12 30.52 -0.34
C LEU A 592 14.39 31.07 -1.03
N ASN A 593 15.37 31.52 -0.26
CA ASN A 593 16.66 32.00 -0.77
C ASN A 593 17.45 30.89 -1.47
N ASN A 594 17.19 29.64 -1.07
CA ASN A 594 17.75 28.44 -1.68
C ASN A 594 16.97 27.92 -2.90
N GLY A 595 15.97 28.68 -3.37
CA GLY A 595 15.16 28.32 -4.53
C GLY A 595 14.09 27.26 -4.25
N ILE A 596 13.89 26.86 -2.99
CA ILE A 596 12.81 25.96 -2.60
C ILE A 596 11.51 26.76 -2.65
N ARG A 597 10.51 26.18 -3.30
CA ARG A 597 9.20 26.79 -3.57
C ARG A 597 8.03 25.90 -3.16
N ASN A 598 8.31 24.65 -2.81
CA ASN A 598 7.37 23.72 -2.22
C ASN A 598 7.89 23.33 -0.84
N TYR A 599 7.05 23.35 0.19
CA TYR A 599 7.44 23.03 1.55
C TYR A 599 6.32 22.24 2.23
N ASP A 600 6.66 21.12 2.86
CA ASP A 600 5.70 20.21 3.45
C ASP A 600 5.64 20.39 4.96
N ASN A 601 4.43 20.62 5.49
CA ASN A 601 4.12 20.59 6.92
C ASN A 601 3.16 19.44 7.21
N ILE A 602 3.43 18.70 8.28
CA ILE A 602 2.56 17.61 8.73
C ILE A 602 1.96 18.01 10.08
N TYR A 603 0.65 18.15 10.11
CA TYR A 603 -0.09 18.35 11.36
C TYR A 603 -0.49 16.98 11.91
N LYS A 604 -0.07 16.69 13.13
CA LYS A 604 -0.28 15.42 13.80
C LYS A 604 -1.10 15.62 15.08
N LEU A 605 -2.36 15.19 15.02
CA LEU A 605 -3.22 15.10 16.19
C LEU A 605 -2.79 13.92 17.05
N ILE A 606 -2.62 14.17 18.35
CA ILE A 606 -2.47 13.18 19.39
C ILE A 606 -3.71 13.25 20.28
N VAL A 607 -4.32 12.11 20.57
CA VAL A 607 -5.46 11.99 21.48
C VAL A 607 -5.17 10.91 22.51
N SER A 608 -5.58 11.12 23.76
CA SER A 608 -5.43 10.19 24.87
C SER A 608 -6.68 10.21 25.75
N ASN A 609 -6.96 9.11 26.45
CA ASN A 609 -7.97 9.07 27.52
C ASN A 609 -7.50 9.77 28.81
N ARG A 610 -6.24 10.19 28.87
CA ARG A 610 -5.61 10.89 30.01
C ARG A 610 -4.79 12.08 29.58
N GLU A 611 -4.58 13.01 30.52
CA GLU A 611 -3.71 14.17 30.33
C GLU A 611 -2.29 13.76 29.93
N PHE A 612 -1.74 14.49 28.97
CA PHE A 612 -0.36 14.34 28.51
C PHE A 612 0.25 15.72 28.21
N ASP A 613 1.57 15.77 28.17
CA ASP A 613 2.30 17.00 27.88
C ASP A 613 2.98 16.91 26.51
N ALA A 614 2.32 17.45 25.48
CA ALA A 614 2.83 17.46 24.12
C ALA A 614 4.10 18.31 23.96
N SER A 615 4.36 19.26 24.88
CA SER A 615 5.56 20.12 24.83
C SER A 615 6.86 19.33 24.99
N LEU A 616 6.79 18.13 25.58
CA LEU A 616 7.92 17.19 25.70
C LEU A 616 8.39 16.63 24.36
N LEU A 617 7.57 16.75 23.32
CA LEU A 617 7.89 16.30 21.96
C LEU A 617 8.50 17.41 21.10
N GLN A 618 8.54 18.66 21.60
CA GLN A 618 9.06 19.79 20.83
C GLN A 618 10.56 19.65 20.58
N GLN A 619 10.97 20.00 19.37
CA GLN A 619 12.34 20.00 18.89
C GLN A 619 12.51 21.20 17.97
N GLU A 620 13.54 22.01 18.20
CA GLU A 620 13.92 23.09 17.27
C GLU A 620 14.33 22.55 15.89
N GLY A 621 14.39 23.41 14.88
CA GLY A 621 14.90 23.07 13.56
C GLY A 621 16.32 22.49 13.58
N LEU A 622 16.70 21.78 12.51
CA LEU A 622 17.99 21.09 12.37
C LEU A 622 19.19 21.98 12.80
N ASP A 623 20.19 21.35 13.45
CA ASP A 623 21.41 21.98 14.00
C ASP A 623 21.25 22.78 15.30
N ASN A 624 20.03 22.93 15.81
CA ASN A 624 19.82 23.42 17.17
C ASN A 624 19.78 22.25 18.16
N PRO A 625 20.37 22.40 19.36
CA PRO A 625 20.30 21.37 20.38
C PRO A 625 18.84 21.19 20.84
N PRO A 626 18.34 19.94 20.95
CA PRO A 626 16.98 19.72 21.44
C PRO A 626 16.83 20.19 22.89
N PRO A 627 15.67 20.74 23.27
CA PRO A 627 15.41 21.09 24.66
C PRO A 627 15.39 19.82 25.52
N VAL A 628 16.03 19.87 26.70
CA VAL A 628 15.95 18.79 27.69
C VAL A 628 14.79 19.09 28.65
N ASN A 629 13.57 19.02 28.14
CA ASN A 629 12.36 19.13 28.97
C ASN A 629 12.01 17.74 29.53
N ARG A 630 11.43 17.69 30.74
CA ARG A 630 11.01 16.45 31.41
C ARG A 630 9.71 16.68 32.15
N SER A 631 8.76 15.75 32.04
CA SER A 631 7.55 15.80 32.87
C SER A 631 7.89 15.59 34.34
N THR A 632 7.32 16.38 35.25
CA THR A 632 7.52 16.18 36.70
C THR A 632 6.43 15.29 37.31
N ASP A 633 5.19 15.31 36.81
CA ASP A 633 4.04 14.85 37.61
C ASP A 633 3.04 13.90 36.92
N LEU A 634 3.02 13.80 35.58
CA LEU A 634 2.10 12.89 34.88
C LEU A 634 2.56 11.43 34.98
N SER A 635 1.61 10.48 34.85
CA SER A 635 1.84 9.04 34.93
C SER A 635 1.06 8.30 33.86
N GLY A 636 1.63 7.21 33.34
CA GLY A 636 1.01 6.36 32.32
C GLY A 636 2.01 5.96 31.23
N SER A 637 1.68 4.90 30.48
CA SER A 637 2.53 4.35 29.43
C SER A 637 2.86 5.33 28.32
N PHE A 638 1.92 6.21 27.96
CA PHE A 638 2.11 7.19 26.90
C PHE A 638 3.01 8.35 27.34
N ASN A 639 2.83 8.85 28.56
CA ASN A 639 3.72 9.86 29.14
C ASN A 639 5.16 9.34 29.25
N ARG A 640 5.36 8.07 29.61
CA ARG A 640 6.69 7.42 29.59
C ARG A 640 7.29 7.37 28.18
N LEU A 641 6.47 7.06 27.18
CA LEU A 641 6.92 7.06 25.79
C LEU A 641 7.40 8.46 25.36
N MET A 642 6.65 9.52 25.71
CA MET A 642 7.07 10.90 25.43
C MET A 642 8.39 11.26 26.11
N ASP A 643 8.59 10.92 27.39
CA ASP A 643 9.85 11.15 28.10
C ASP A 643 11.05 10.38 27.47
N SER A 644 10.78 9.27 26.79
CA SER A 644 11.79 8.41 26.17
C SER A 644 12.30 8.92 24.81
N VAL A 645 11.62 9.89 24.20
CA VAL A 645 11.95 10.46 22.88
C VAL A 645 13.31 11.13 22.83
N TYR A 646 13.84 11.60 23.98
CA TYR A 646 15.14 12.28 24.04
C TYR A 646 16.27 11.50 24.70
N THR A 647 15.96 10.60 25.63
CA THR A 647 17.00 10.01 26.48
C THR A 647 17.08 8.49 26.42
N ARG A 648 16.03 7.80 25.95
CA ARG A 648 15.81 6.34 26.13
C ARG A 648 16.06 5.81 27.55
N GLN A 649 16.30 6.69 28.52
CA GLN A 649 16.58 6.38 29.91
C GLN A 649 15.27 6.51 30.67
N SER A 650 14.47 5.46 30.66
CA SER A 650 13.23 5.40 31.42
C SER A 650 13.55 5.39 32.92
N ARG A 651 12.86 6.24 33.71
CA ARG A 651 12.83 6.08 35.17
C ARG A 651 11.91 4.92 35.54
N LYS A 652 12.21 4.23 36.65
CA LYS A 652 11.23 3.41 37.40
C LYS A 652 10.18 4.32 38.08
N LYS A 653 9.34 5.04 37.34
CA LYS A 653 7.98 5.29 37.85
C LYS A 653 7.22 4.01 37.51
N ILE A 654 6.68 3.30 38.51
CA ILE A 654 5.77 2.20 38.24
C ILE A 654 4.55 2.86 37.60
N ASP A 655 4.35 2.61 36.31
CA ASP A 655 3.13 3.03 35.63
C ASP A 655 1.94 2.51 36.41
N LYS A 656 1.05 3.42 36.78
CA LYS A 656 -0.24 3.05 37.36
C LYS A 656 -1.23 2.63 36.29
N TYR A 657 -1.10 3.22 35.09
CA TYR A 657 -2.10 3.11 34.04
C TYR A 657 -1.48 2.73 32.68
N ILE A 658 -2.27 2.02 31.89
CA ILE A 658 -2.06 1.77 30.46
C ILE A 658 -2.93 2.79 29.73
N ASP A 659 -2.30 3.75 29.06
CA ASP A 659 -2.99 4.84 28.37
C ASP A 659 -3.57 4.35 27.05
N ASN A 660 -4.83 4.70 26.79
CA ASN A 660 -5.45 4.54 25.48
C ASN A 660 -5.24 5.83 24.69
N TRP A 661 -4.45 5.76 23.63
CA TRP A 661 -4.15 6.92 22.80
C TRP A 661 -4.23 6.58 21.31
N MET A 662 -4.37 7.60 20.48
CA MET A 662 -4.35 7.49 19.02
C MET A 662 -3.64 8.68 18.38
N THR A 663 -3.26 8.50 17.12
CA THR A 663 -2.73 9.59 16.29
C THR A 663 -3.49 9.69 14.98
N GLN A 664 -3.63 10.91 14.47
CA GLN A 664 -4.10 11.21 13.11
C GLN A 664 -3.18 12.25 12.50
N GLU A 665 -2.91 12.17 11.20
CA GLU A 665 -2.04 13.11 10.51
C GLU A 665 -2.69 13.65 9.23
N VAL A 666 -2.39 14.90 8.90
CA VAL A 666 -2.75 15.54 7.64
C VAL A 666 -1.53 16.32 7.15
N LYS A 667 -1.18 16.09 5.89
CA LYS A 667 -0.08 16.78 5.22
C LYS A 667 -0.60 18.00 4.46
N VAL A 668 0.02 19.16 4.69
CA VAL A 668 -0.20 20.41 3.96
C VAL A 668 1.08 20.74 3.20
N THR A 669 0.97 20.92 1.88
CA THR A 669 2.07 21.33 1.02
C THR A 669 1.90 22.80 0.66
N LEU A 670 2.79 23.65 1.16
CA LEU A 670 2.91 25.05 0.78
C LEU A 670 3.53 25.17 -0.60
N ILE A 671 2.92 25.97 -1.47
CA ILE A 671 3.40 26.22 -2.83
C ILE A 671 3.50 27.72 -3.03
N LYS A 672 4.72 28.23 -3.11
CA LYS A 672 4.97 29.61 -3.52
C LYS A 672 5.23 29.65 -5.02
N PRO A 673 4.26 30.10 -5.85
CA PRO A 673 4.51 30.22 -7.27
C PRO A 673 5.61 31.26 -7.48
N PRO A 674 6.46 31.09 -8.49
CA PRO A 674 7.52 32.04 -8.73
C PRO A 674 6.95 33.36 -9.25
N SER A 675 7.30 34.46 -8.59
CA SER A 675 7.05 35.81 -9.09
C SER A 675 7.92 36.03 -10.32
N GLY A 676 7.34 35.91 -11.52
CA GLY A 676 8.07 36.14 -12.75
C GLY A 676 8.70 37.54 -12.75
N VAL A 677 9.93 37.63 -13.25
CA VAL A 677 10.69 38.88 -13.32
C VAL A 677 10.50 39.51 -14.68
N GLU A 678 10.14 40.80 -14.73
CA GLU A 678 9.96 41.52 -15.98
C GLU A 678 11.29 41.71 -16.71
N ILE A 679 11.34 41.35 -18.00
CA ILE A 679 12.53 41.57 -18.83
C ILE A 679 12.74 43.07 -19.07
N LYS A 680 13.99 43.53 -18.91
CA LYS A 680 14.36 44.93 -19.13
C LYS A 680 14.84 45.17 -20.56
N GLU A 681 14.65 46.39 -21.07
CA GLU A 681 15.07 46.77 -22.43
C GLU A 681 16.59 46.92 -22.58
N SER A 682 17.31 47.31 -21.53
CA SER A 682 18.72 47.71 -21.61
C SER A 682 19.67 47.10 -20.58
N GLU A 683 19.16 46.37 -19.59
CA GLU A 683 19.97 45.76 -18.53
C GLU A 683 19.64 44.27 -18.34
N SER A 684 20.65 43.47 -17.98
CA SER A 684 20.39 42.10 -17.54
C SER A 684 19.60 42.06 -16.23
N THR A 685 18.85 40.99 -16.03
CA THR A 685 18.08 40.74 -14.80
C THR A 685 18.32 39.33 -14.30
N ASN A 686 18.46 39.15 -12.99
CA ASN A 686 18.63 37.82 -12.39
C ASN A 686 17.27 37.15 -12.21
N LEU A 687 17.12 35.95 -12.77
CA LEU A 687 15.91 35.11 -12.57
C LEU A 687 16.04 34.20 -11.35
N LEU A 688 17.28 33.78 -11.07
CA LEU A 688 17.64 32.83 -10.02
C LEU A 688 19.13 32.99 -9.73
N THR A 689 19.59 32.58 -8.56
CA THR A 689 21.02 32.56 -8.23
C THR A 689 21.80 31.78 -9.29
N GLY A 690 22.64 32.48 -10.05
CA GLY A 690 23.45 31.89 -11.10
C GLY A 690 22.77 31.77 -12.48
N VAL A 691 21.57 32.31 -12.66
CA VAL A 691 20.86 32.43 -13.94
C VAL A 691 20.51 33.89 -14.23
N GLU A 692 21.17 34.45 -15.22
CA GLU A 692 21.03 35.84 -15.65
C GLU A 692 20.33 35.91 -17.01
N LEU A 693 19.20 36.63 -17.08
CA LEU A 693 18.48 36.93 -18.31
C LEU A 693 19.02 38.24 -18.89
N GLN A 694 19.56 38.21 -20.10
CA GLN A 694 20.01 39.43 -20.78
C GLN A 694 18.81 40.27 -21.25
N SER A 695 19.03 41.58 -21.38
CA SER A 695 18.01 42.49 -21.89
C SER A 695 17.55 42.15 -23.31
N HIS A 696 16.32 42.54 -23.62
CA HIS A 696 15.76 42.40 -24.96
C HIS A 696 15.05 43.70 -25.37
N PRO A 697 15.35 44.26 -26.56
CA PRO A 697 14.97 45.64 -26.90
C PRO A 697 13.47 45.86 -27.16
N SER A 698 12.69 44.79 -27.38
CA SER A 698 11.32 44.90 -27.89
C SER A 698 10.34 43.85 -27.35
N LEU A 699 10.79 43.01 -26.42
CA LEU A 699 9.98 41.95 -25.81
C LEU A 699 9.57 42.42 -24.42
N LYS A 700 8.31 42.25 -24.07
CA LYS A 700 7.81 42.42 -22.70
C LYS A 700 7.20 41.12 -22.22
N GLY A 701 7.38 40.83 -20.94
CA GLY A 701 6.88 39.61 -20.32
C GLY A 701 7.59 39.35 -19.01
N LYS A 702 6.96 38.54 -18.16
CA LYS A 702 7.49 38.11 -16.87
C LYS A 702 8.03 36.69 -16.98
N PHE A 703 9.27 36.51 -16.58
CA PHE A 703 10.03 35.26 -16.71
C PHE A 703 10.21 34.59 -15.36
N SER A 704 9.88 33.32 -15.25
CA SER A 704 10.08 32.52 -14.03
C SER A 704 10.67 31.15 -14.34
N ILE A 705 11.54 30.66 -13.46
CA ILE A 705 12.09 29.30 -13.54
C ILE A 705 11.32 28.42 -12.55
N ASN A 706 10.71 27.36 -13.05
CA ASN A 706 9.68 26.57 -12.38
C ASN A 706 10.06 25.08 -12.37
N PRO A 707 9.59 24.32 -11.37
CA PRO A 707 9.63 22.87 -11.43
C PRO A 707 8.60 22.35 -12.44
N LEU A 708 8.78 21.12 -12.90
CA LEU A 708 7.73 20.42 -13.66
C LEU A 708 6.53 20.14 -12.74
N PRO A 709 5.28 20.39 -13.19
CA PRO A 709 4.10 20.05 -12.42
C PRO A 709 3.98 18.52 -12.24
N PRO A 710 3.51 18.03 -11.07
CA PRO A 710 3.36 16.59 -10.83
C PRO A 710 2.36 15.97 -11.82
N SER A 711 2.76 14.82 -12.38
CA SER A 711 2.08 14.10 -13.46
C SER A 711 0.67 13.57 -13.13
N SER A 712 0.20 13.70 -11.89
CA SER A 712 -1.10 13.19 -11.43
C SER A 712 -2.29 14.16 -11.59
N ARG A 713 -2.09 15.41 -12.05
CA ARG A 713 -3.18 16.41 -12.12
C ARG A 713 -3.41 17.10 -13.46
N ASN A 714 -2.72 16.73 -14.53
CA ASN A 714 -3.04 17.27 -15.85
C ASN A 714 -3.06 16.17 -16.90
N VAL A 715 -4.27 15.75 -17.26
CA VAL A 715 -4.58 14.92 -18.44
C VAL A 715 -4.07 15.56 -19.75
N ASN A 716 -3.59 16.82 -19.68
CA ASN A 716 -3.08 17.62 -20.80
C ASN A 716 -1.64 18.16 -20.65
N SER A 717 -0.79 17.71 -19.70
CA SER A 717 0.59 18.25 -19.63
C SER A 717 1.50 17.65 -20.70
N ASN A 718 1.30 18.04 -21.96
CA ASN A 718 2.19 17.78 -23.11
C ASN A 718 3.49 18.63 -22.98
N LEU A 719 4.13 18.63 -21.81
CA LEU A 719 5.33 19.45 -21.54
C LEU A 719 6.62 18.71 -21.83
N ILE A 720 6.60 17.37 -21.74
CA ILE A 720 7.76 16.53 -22.02
C ILE A 720 7.51 15.78 -23.33
N PRO A 721 8.37 15.96 -24.36
CA PRO A 721 8.32 15.15 -25.56
C PRO A 721 8.31 13.65 -25.24
N PRO A 722 7.43 12.83 -25.84
CA PRO A 722 7.35 11.39 -25.56
C PRO A 722 8.68 10.63 -25.71
N ILE A 723 9.56 11.09 -26.60
CA ILE A 723 10.90 10.54 -26.80
C ILE A 723 11.79 10.62 -25.54
N PHE A 724 11.52 11.55 -24.62
CA PHE A 724 12.22 11.67 -23.35
C PHE A 724 11.51 10.96 -22.18
N LEU A 725 10.28 10.45 -22.39
CA LEU A 725 9.54 9.69 -21.37
C LEU A 725 9.97 8.22 -21.28
N GLN A 726 10.45 7.63 -22.39
CA GLN A 726 10.80 6.20 -22.47
C GLN A 726 12.17 5.84 -21.84
N GLU A 727 13.05 6.80 -21.58
CA GLU A 727 14.44 6.51 -21.17
C GLU A 727 14.75 6.64 -19.68
N GLN A 728 13.80 7.11 -18.86
CA GLN A 728 13.99 7.17 -17.41
C GLN A 728 14.06 5.78 -16.74
N THR A 729 13.79 4.69 -17.47
CA THR A 729 13.72 3.32 -16.92
C THR A 729 14.79 2.36 -17.44
N VAL A 730 15.65 2.74 -18.39
CA VAL A 730 16.67 1.84 -18.94
C VAL A 730 18.08 2.29 -18.55
N LEU A 731 18.57 1.79 -17.42
CA LEU A 731 19.99 1.85 -17.04
C LEU A 731 20.85 1.26 -18.16
N LEU A 732 21.57 2.11 -18.91
CA LEU A 732 22.66 1.65 -19.77
C LEU A 732 23.82 1.20 -18.85
N ARG A 733 24.14 -0.10 -18.90
CA ARG A 733 25.11 -0.80 -18.04
C ARG A 733 26.58 -0.43 -18.27
N ASP A 734 26.87 0.55 -19.13
CA ASP A 734 28.20 0.96 -19.53
C ASP A 734 28.69 2.26 -18.87
N GLY A 735 27.93 2.81 -17.92
CA GLY A 735 28.35 4.00 -17.17
C GLY A 735 28.29 5.31 -17.96
N LYS A 736 27.57 5.32 -19.10
CA LYS A 736 27.36 6.51 -19.91
C LYS A 736 26.22 7.37 -19.38
N ARG A 737 26.40 8.70 -19.46
CA ARG A 737 25.45 9.71 -18.98
C ARG A 737 24.20 9.74 -19.89
N GLN A 738 23.02 9.67 -19.28
CA GLN A 738 21.74 9.77 -19.99
C GLN A 738 21.39 11.23 -20.32
N PRO A 739 20.53 11.47 -21.33
CA PRO A 739 19.83 12.75 -21.45
C PRO A 739 18.99 12.97 -20.18
N GLU A 740 19.19 14.09 -19.51
CA GLU A 740 18.46 14.44 -18.29
C GLU A 740 17.87 15.85 -18.40
N LEU A 741 16.84 16.13 -17.61
CA LEU A 741 16.32 17.49 -17.51
C LEU A 741 17.43 18.42 -17.01
N TYR A 742 17.64 19.53 -17.70
CA TYR A 742 18.61 20.51 -17.27
C TYR A 742 18.08 21.20 -16.01
N ASN A 743 18.85 21.14 -14.93
CA ASN A 743 18.50 21.76 -13.66
C ASN A 743 19.24 23.11 -13.52
N PHE A 744 18.48 24.19 -13.38
CA PHE A 744 19.01 25.54 -13.17
C PHE A 744 19.57 25.76 -11.75
N ASN A 745 19.20 24.91 -10.78
CA ASN A 745 19.65 24.95 -9.38
C ASN A 745 20.75 23.90 -9.10
N GLU A 746 22.03 24.21 -9.31
CA GLU A 746 23.14 23.33 -8.84
C GLU A 746 23.71 23.72 -7.47
N ARG A 747 23.23 24.80 -6.85
CA ARG A 747 23.66 25.22 -5.50
C ARG A 747 22.48 25.07 -4.54
N ILE A 748 22.61 24.14 -3.58
CA ILE A 748 21.68 23.72 -2.49
C ILE A 748 20.79 22.52 -2.90
N ARG A 749 21.03 21.27 -2.45
CA ARG A 749 20.92 20.60 -1.12
C ARG A 749 19.48 20.49 -0.58
N GLY A 750 18.88 19.30 -0.74
CA GLY A 750 17.69 18.85 0.00
C GLY A 750 16.35 19.35 -0.53
N GLY A 751 15.46 18.41 -0.87
CA GLY A 751 14.01 18.63 -0.95
C GLY A 751 13.45 19.32 -2.22
N ASN A 752 12.92 18.50 -3.13
CA ASN A 752 11.83 18.79 -4.07
C ASN A 752 11.84 20.09 -4.89
N GLY A 753 12.51 20.02 -6.06
CA GLY A 753 12.16 20.81 -7.24
C GLY A 753 13.29 20.85 -8.27
N ASN A 754 13.29 19.93 -9.24
CA ASN A 754 14.10 20.11 -10.46
C ASN A 754 13.56 21.34 -11.21
N LEU A 755 14.23 22.49 -11.03
CA LEU A 755 13.93 23.71 -11.76
C LEU A 755 14.43 23.54 -13.19
N SER A 756 13.54 23.13 -14.09
CA SER A 756 13.87 22.74 -15.46
C SER A 756 12.96 23.40 -16.51
N LEU A 757 11.97 24.17 -16.06
CA LEU A 757 11.01 24.87 -16.90
C LEU A 757 11.25 26.39 -16.80
N LEU A 758 11.37 27.09 -17.92
CA LEU A 758 11.22 28.54 -17.97
C LEU A 758 9.79 28.84 -18.42
N GLU A 759 9.01 29.52 -17.59
CA GLU A 759 7.69 29.99 -17.93
C GLU A 759 7.70 31.50 -18.20
N ILE A 760 6.99 31.91 -19.25
CA ILE A 760 6.83 33.31 -19.63
C ILE A 760 5.34 33.64 -19.62
N VAL A 761 4.96 34.60 -18.79
CA VAL A 761 3.58 35.11 -18.64
C VAL A 761 3.51 36.59 -18.99
N ASP A 762 2.31 37.11 -19.22
CA ASP A 762 2.06 38.50 -19.64
C ASP A 762 2.92 38.91 -20.86
N ILE A 763 3.12 37.97 -21.81
CA ILE A 763 4.04 38.16 -22.92
C ILE A 763 3.41 39.01 -24.02
N GLU A 764 4.08 40.10 -24.38
CA GLU A 764 3.73 40.94 -25.51
C GLU A 764 4.81 40.82 -26.59
N ASN A 765 4.40 40.74 -27.86
CA ASN A 765 5.31 40.75 -29.01
C ASN A 765 6.30 39.57 -29.04
N HIS A 766 5.84 38.34 -28.78
CA HIS A 766 6.69 37.12 -28.80
C HIS A 766 7.44 36.90 -30.13
N GLU A 767 6.89 37.41 -31.25
CA GLU A 767 7.49 37.34 -32.60
C GLU A 767 8.78 38.16 -32.73
N SER A 768 9.07 39.06 -31.77
CA SER A 768 10.32 39.84 -31.73
C SER A 768 11.57 39.00 -31.47
N VAL A 769 11.40 37.78 -30.95
CA VAL A 769 12.49 36.84 -30.68
C VAL A 769 12.84 36.09 -31.96
N THR A 770 14.01 36.38 -32.50
CA THR A 770 14.51 35.85 -33.79
C THR A 770 15.98 35.43 -33.66
N PRO A 771 16.56 34.70 -34.63
CA PRO A 771 17.99 34.39 -34.61
C PRO A 771 18.89 35.65 -34.58
N GLN A 772 18.41 36.77 -35.13
CA GLN A 772 19.13 38.06 -35.12
C GLN A 772 18.93 38.83 -33.81
N ASN A 773 17.83 38.57 -33.10
CA ASN A 773 17.49 39.21 -31.83
C ASN A 773 16.97 38.14 -30.85
N PRO A 774 17.85 37.29 -30.29
CA PRO A 774 17.43 36.18 -29.45
C PRO A 774 17.32 36.57 -27.97
N ILE A 775 16.57 35.78 -27.20
CA ILE A 775 16.69 35.80 -25.73
C ILE A 775 17.96 35.04 -25.35
N LYS A 776 18.73 35.60 -24.41
CA LYS A 776 19.95 34.96 -23.91
C LYS A 776 19.88 34.79 -22.41
N LEU A 777 20.12 33.55 -21.96
CA LEU A 777 20.29 33.18 -20.56
C LEU A 777 21.76 32.85 -20.33
N LEU A 778 22.38 33.52 -19.38
CA LEU A 778 23.73 33.23 -18.95
C LEU A 778 23.66 32.45 -17.63
N VAL A 779 23.98 31.16 -17.68
CA VAL A 779 23.91 30.25 -16.54
C VAL A 779 25.30 29.88 -16.04
N SER A 780 25.44 29.79 -14.71
CA SER A 780 26.74 29.56 -14.06
C SER A 780 27.24 28.11 -14.18
N ASN A 781 26.38 27.17 -14.57
CA ASN A 781 26.74 25.76 -14.71
C ASN A 781 27.54 25.56 -15.99
N LYS A 782 28.63 24.79 -15.90
CA LYS A 782 29.51 24.49 -17.05
C LYS A 782 29.03 23.22 -17.75
N LEU A 783 28.98 23.26 -19.08
CA LEU A 783 28.80 22.06 -19.88
C LEU A 783 30.13 21.34 -20.07
N PHE A 784 30.10 20.01 -20.01
CA PHE A 784 31.23 19.21 -20.50
C PHE A 784 31.34 19.32 -22.03
N SER A 785 32.50 18.96 -22.59
CA SER A 785 32.78 19.10 -24.03
C SER A 785 31.82 18.34 -24.95
N ASP A 786 31.13 17.35 -24.41
CA ASP A 786 30.16 16.49 -25.07
C ASP A 786 28.71 16.75 -24.63
N GLU A 787 28.45 17.77 -23.79
CA GLU A 787 27.13 18.12 -23.32
C GLU A 787 26.54 19.34 -24.05
N TYR A 788 25.26 19.26 -24.37
CA TYR A 788 24.48 20.31 -25.02
C TYR A 788 23.16 20.52 -24.26
N ILE A 789 22.63 21.74 -24.29
CA ILE A 789 21.28 22.03 -23.77
C ILE A 789 20.36 22.33 -24.94
N LEU A 790 19.23 21.64 -24.99
CA LEU A 790 18.18 21.80 -25.97
C LEU A 790 16.94 22.41 -25.31
N PRO A 791 16.65 23.71 -25.55
CA PRO A 791 15.40 24.34 -25.14
C PRO A 791 14.25 23.91 -26.06
N ILE A 792 13.12 23.49 -25.49
CA ILE A 792 11.96 22.93 -26.21
C ILE A 792 10.67 23.53 -25.64
N ALA A 793 9.72 23.92 -26.49
CA ALA A 793 8.37 24.28 -26.04
C ALA A 793 7.31 23.54 -26.86
N TYR A 794 6.12 23.37 -26.28
CA TYR A 794 4.95 22.85 -26.98
C TYR A 794 4.09 24.02 -27.48
N ASP A 795 3.70 24.02 -28.75
CA ASP A 795 2.92 25.10 -29.36
C ASP A 795 1.41 24.83 -29.41
N GLY A 796 0.96 23.70 -28.84
CA GLY A 796 -0.42 23.21 -28.93
C GLY A 796 -0.60 22.04 -29.90
N GLU A 797 0.38 21.77 -30.76
CA GLU A 797 0.37 20.65 -31.71
C GLU A 797 1.71 19.89 -31.72
N PHE A 798 2.83 20.61 -31.78
CA PHE A 798 4.19 20.08 -31.91
C PHE A 798 5.14 20.55 -30.81
N PHE A 799 6.18 19.76 -30.56
CA PHE A 799 7.33 20.15 -29.75
C PHE A 799 8.37 20.85 -30.63
N LEU A 800 8.64 22.12 -30.33
CA LEU A 800 9.55 22.97 -31.10
C LEU A 800 10.88 23.16 -30.36
N PRO A 801 12.02 22.80 -30.97
CA PRO A 801 13.32 23.23 -30.45
C PRO A 801 13.45 24.74 -30.66
N LEU A 802 13.81 25.48 -29.61
CA LEU A 802 13.79 26.95 -29.65
C LEU A 802 15.16 27.58 -29.82
N GLY A 803 16.25 26.83 -29.60
CA GLY A 803 17.59 27.36 -29.72
C GLY A 803 18.68 26.40 -29.26
N LYS A 804 19.80 26.94 -28.78
CA LYS A 804 21.03 26.20 -28.50
C LYS A 804 21.83 26.81 -27.35
N ALA A 805 22.71 26.01 -26.74
CA ALA A 805 23.65 26.49 -25.74
C ALA A 805 25.10 26.38 -26.19
N LYS A 806 25.96 27.26 -25.66
CA LYS A 806 27.42 27.23 -25.86
C LYS A 806 28.14 27.74 -24.61
N MET A 807 29.41 27.36 -24.45
CA MET A 807 30.27 27.92 -23.40
C MET A 807 30.78 29.31 -23.78
N VAL A 808 30.66 30.29 -22.87
CA VAL A 808 31.18 31.66 -23.00
C VAL A 808 31.71 32.11 -21.64
N ASN A 809 32.99 32.52 -21.58
CA ASN A 809 33.61 33.09 -20.37
C ASN A 809 33.36 32.26 -19.09
N ASP A 810 33.61 30.96 -19.15
CA ASP A 810 33.43 30.02 -18.03
C ASP A 810 31.99 29.84 -17.52
N LYS A 811 31.00 30.35 -18.27
CA LYS A 811 29.56 30.16 -18.08
C LYS A 811 28.95 29.50 -19.33
N THR A 812 27.72 29.00 -19.22
CA THR A 812 26.96 28.54 -20.38
C THR A 812 25.99 29.64 -20.83
N GLU A 813 26.05 30.04 -22.09
CA GLU A 813 25.07 30.93 -22.72
C GLU A 813 24.04 30.08 -23.47
N ILE A 814 22.78 30.09 -23.02
CA ILE A 814 21.65 29.47 -23.70
C ILE A 814 20.94 30.55 -24.52
N THR A 815 20.89 30.37 -25.82
CA THR A 815 20.25 31.28 -26.78
C THR A 815 18.93 30.70 -27.25
N ILE A 816 17.83 31.44 -27.09
CA ILE A 816 16.50 31.12 -27.57
C ILE A 816 16.23 32.02 -28.78
N GLU A 817 16.14 31.42 -29.96
CA GLU A 817 16.11 32.10 -31.26
C GLU A 817 14.68 32.26 -31.80
N ARG A 818 13.67 31.67 -31.14
CA ARG A 818 12.25 31.79 -31.47
C ARG A 818 11.35 31.44 -30.28
N LEU A 819 10.12 31.95 -30.28
CA LEU A 819 9.08 31.59 -29.31
C LEU A 819 7.78 31.16 -30.02
N PRO A 820 7.07 30.13 -29.52
CA PRO A 820 5.74 29.77 -30.00
C PRO A 820 4.69 30.81 -29.58
N LYS A 821 3.45 30.64 -30.04
CA LYS A 821 2.31 31.39 -29.48
C LYS A 821 2.05 30.95 -28.03
N PRO A 822 1.63 31.86 -27.14
CA PRO A 822 1.22 31.50 -25.78
C PRO A 822 0.02 30.55 -25.80
N THR A 823 0.08 29.48 -25.02
CA THR A 823 -1.03 28.54 -24.84
C THR A 823 -1.87 28.91 -23.63
N ILE A 824 -3.19 28.89 -23.75
CA ILE A 824 -4.10 29.18 -22.64
C ILE A 824 -4.20 27.95 -21.74
N ASP A 825 -3.85 28.12 -20.47
CA ASP A 825 -4.02 27.15 -19.40
C ASP A 825 -4.93 27.75 -18.32
N SER A 826 -5.49 26.95 -17.42
CA SER A 826 -6.58 27.35 -16.50
C SER A 826 -6.26 28.49 -15.51
N ARG A 827 -5.04 29.03 -15.54
CA ARG A 827 -4.50 30.03 -14.59
C ARG A 827 -4.13 31.39 -15.22
N SER A 828 -4.27 31.59 -16.54
CA SER A 828 -3.94 32.85 -17.23
C SER A 828 -4.93 33.19 -18.35
N LEU A 829 -5.55 34.38 -18.27
CA LEU A 829 -6.46 34.90 -19.31
C LEU A 829 -5.74 35.24 -20.64
N GLN A 830 -4.42 35.44 -20.62
CA GLN A 830 -3.61 35.79 -21.80
C GLN A 830 -2.75 34.63 -22.34
N GLY A 831 -2.75 33.47 -21.66
CA GLY A 831 -1.89 32.31 -21.97
C GLY A 831 -0.45 32.44 -21.45
N SER A 832 0.31 31.34 -21.48
CA SER A 832 1.75 31.31 -21.12
C SER A 832 2.57 30.48 -22.11
N ILE A 833 3.88 30.74 -22.15
CA ILE A 833 4.86 29.92 -22.90
C ILE A 833 5.71 29.16 -21.89
N LYS A 834 5.72 27.84 -22.00
CA LYS A 834 6.49 26.94 -21.14
C LYS A 834 7.63 26.30 -21.93
N ILE A 835 8.87 26.58 -21.54
CA ILE A 835 10.10 26.10 -22.20
C ILE A 835 10.82 25.11 -21.29
N LEU A 836 10.92 23.86 -21.73
CA LEU A 836 11.69 22.80 -21.10
C LEU A 836 13.15 22.82 -21.58
N PHE A 837 14.11 22.61 -20.70
CA PHE A 837 15.52 22.48 -21.07
C PHE A 837 15.97 21.04 -20.85
N GLN A 838 16.36 20.38 -21.94
CA GLN A 838 16.90 19.02 -21.88
C GLN A 838 18.42 19.09 -22.03
N LYS A 839 19.17 18.49 -21.09
CA LYS A 839 20.60 18.23 -21.26
C LYS A 839 20.79 16.96 -22.08
N VAL A 840 21.63 17.06 -23.09
CA VAL A 840 21.82 16.05 -24.13
C VAL A 840 23.31 15.76 -24.28
N VAL A 841 23.70 14.49 -24.23
CA VAL A 841 25.09 14.04 -24.36
C VAL A 841 25.34 13.58 -25.80
N TYR A 842 26.34 14.13 -26.46
CA TYR A 842 26.64 13.95 -27.89
C TYR A 842 26.88 12.49 -28.29
N GLU A 843 27.54 11.68 -27.45
CA GLU A 843 27.74 10.25 -27.72
C GLU A 843 26.42 9.45 -27.76
N THR A 844 25.40 9.89 -27.02
CA THR A 844 24.12 9.18 -26.86
C THR A 844 23.05 9.74 -27.82
N ALA A 845 23.05 11.05 -28.06
CA ALA A 845 22.04 11.73 -28.88
C ALA A 845 22.52 12.20 -30.26
N GLY A 846 23.82 12.41 -30.48
CA GLY A 846 24.37 12.67 -31.81
C GLY A 846 24.11 11.51 -32.78
N LYS A 847 24.03 10.28 -32.25
CA LYS A 847 23.56 9.08 -32.96
C LYS A 847 22.07 9.10 -33.33
N ARG A 848 21.22 9.82 -32.58
CA ARG A 848 19.77 9.93 -32.85
C ARG A 848 19.40 11.17 -33.67
N LEU A 849 20.27 12.18 -33.71
CA LEU A 849 20.05 13.44 -34.43
C LEU A 849 20.79 13.52 -35.78
N GLY A 850 21.26 12.38 -36.31
CA GLY A 850 21.61 12.26 -37.73
C GLY A 850 23.05 12.62 -38.12
N MET A 851 24.06 12.44 -37.25
CA MET A 851 25.47 12.57 -37.67
C MET A 851 26.22 11.23 -37.54
N ASN A 852 26.51 10.64 -38.72
CA ASN A 852 27.13 9.35 -39.05
C ASN A 852 26.45 8.06 -38.53
N PHE A 853 25.72 7.40 -39.44
CA PHE A 853 25.07 6.11 -39.26
C PHE A 853 25.94 4.99 -39.87
N PRO A 854 26.36 3.95 -39.11
CA PRO A 854 27.25 2.89 -39.61
C PRO A 854 26.49 1.81 -40.39
N TYR A 855 25.48 2.19 -41.17
CA TYR A 855 24.63 1.26 -41.92
C TYR A 855 25.05 1.21 -43.39
N PRO A 856 24.87 0.06 -44.05
CA PRO A 856 24.31 -1.18 -43.50
C PRO A 856 25.34 -1.99 -42.69
N LEU A 857 24.82 -2.87 -41.82
CA LEU A 857 25.61 -3.76 -40.98
C LEU A 857 25.34 -5.21 -41.36
N LEU A 858 26.40 -5.98 -41.62
CA LEU A 858 26.34 -7.44 -41.67
C LEU A 858 27.01 -8.01 -40.41
N ARG A 859 26.29 -8.83 -39.65
CA ARG A 859 26.68 -9.27 -38.30
C ARG A 859 26.45 -10.77 -38.13
N ILE A 860 27.25 -11.45 -37.32
CA ILE A 860 26.88 -12.79 -36.81
C ILE A 860 25.89 -12.61 -35.67
N ALA A 861 24.82 -13.39 -35.68
CA ALA A 861 23.84 -13.42 -34.59
C ALA A 861 23.92 -14.74 -33.82
N ASN A 862 24.09 -14.67 -32.51
CA ASN A 862 24.00 -15.81 -31.59
C ASN A 862 22.84 -15.58 -30.62
N ILE A 863 22.12 -16.64 -30.24
CA ILE A 863 21.00 -16.54 -29.30
C ILE A 863 21.32 -17.36 -28.06
N SER A 864 21.24 -16.74 -26.87
CA SER A 864 21.42 -17.44 -25.60
C SER A 864 20.22 -18.32 -25.25
N GLU A 865 20.38 -19.23 -24.29
CA GLU A 865 19.27 -20.08 -23.78
C GLU A 865 18.08 -19.27 -23.24
N SER A 866 18.31 -18.03 -22.81
CA SER A 866 17.27 -17.09 -22.37
C SER A 866 16.58 -16.30 -23.49
N GLY A 867 16.85 -16.63 -24.76
CA GLY A 867 16.28 -15.96 -25.93
C GLY A 867 16.89 -14.59 -26.27
N ARG A 868 18.00 -14.20 -25.64
CA ARG A 868 18.68 -12.92 -25.93
C ARG A 868 19.61 -13.06 -27.12
N VAL A 869 19.58 -12.08 -28.01
CA VAL A 869 20.43 -12.02 -29.20
C VAL A 869 21.73 -11.31 -28.88
N GLN A 870 22.86 -11.85 -29.35
CA GLN A 870 24.17 -11.25 -29.26
C GLN A 870 24.77 -11.14 -30.66
N TYR A 871 25.17 -9.92 -31.03
CA TYR A 871 25.77 -9.64 -32.33
C TYR A 871 27.30 -9.60 -32.26
N ASN A 872 27.96 -10.11 -33.29
CA ASN A 872 29.37 -9.90 -33.54
C ASN A 872 29.57 -9.16 -34.87
N VAL A 873 30.24 -8.01 -34.80
CA VAL A 873 30.45 -7.06 -35.90
C VAL A 873 31.88 -7.08 -36.45
N ASN A 874 32.76 -7.95 -35.95
CA ASN A 874 34.15 -8.01 -36.37
C ASN A 874 34.28 -8.65 -37.77
N ALA A 875 34.58 -7.84 -38.78
CA ALA A 875 34.66 -8.28 -40.18
C ALA A 875 35.59 -9.49 -40.43
N ASN A 876 36.72 -9.58 -39.73
CA ASN A 876 37.66 -10.71 -39.88
C ASN A 876 37.07 -12.01 -39.31
N GLU A 877 36.35 -11.91 -38.19
CA GLU A 877 35.68 -13.06 -37.58
C GLU A 877 34.48 -13.51 -38.41
N ILE A 878 33.70 -12.57 -38.94
CA ILE A 878 32.58 -12.86 -39.86
C ILE A 878 33.11 -13.64 -41.07
N LYS A 879 34.16 -13.13 -41.73
CA LYS A 879 34.79 -13.79 -42.87
C LYS A 879 35.32 -15.18 -42.54
N THR A 880 35.94 -15.35 -41.36
CA THR A 880 36.44 -16.64 -40.89
C THR A 880 35.30 -17.65 -40.67
N LYS A 881 34.22 -17.22 -40.02
CA LYS A 881 33.04 -18.06 -39.74
C LYS A 881 32.30 -18.43 -41.01
N VAL A 882 32.09 -17.48 -41.93
CA VAL A 882 31.51 -17.71 -43.25
C VAL A 882 32.34 -18.73 -44.04
N ALA A 883 33.67 -18.63 -44.02
CA ALA A 883 34.53 -19.59 -44.69
C ALA A 883 34.32 -21.03 -44.17
N SER A 884 34.16 -21.19 -42.84
CA SER A 884 33.95 -22.49 -42.19
C SER A 884 32.53 -23.06 -42.26
N ALA A 885 31.52 -22.23 -42.58
CA ALA A 885 30.11 -22.65 -42.62
C ALA A 885 29.73 -23.26 -43.98
N ASN A 886 28.88 -24.29 -43.98
CA ASN A 886 28.30 -24.88 -45.19
C ASN A 886 26.83 -24.49 -45.38
N LYS A 887 26.07 -24.30 -44.30
CA LYS A 887 24.69 -23.81 -44.28
C LYS A 887 24.59 -22.51 -43.49
N ILE A 888 24.18 -21.44 -44.16
CA ILE A 888 24.10 -20.09 -43.60
C ILE A 888 22.65 -19.60 -43.69
N LEU A 889 22.13 -19.04 -42.60
CA LEU A 889 20.84 -18.38 -42.56
C LEU A 889 21.03 -16.88 -42.41
N LEU A 890 20.41 -16.08 -43.28
CA LEU A 890 20.50 -14.62 -43.27
C LEU A 890 19.15 -13.99 -42.91
N TYR A 891 19.10 -13.23 -41.82
CA TYR A 891 17.95 -12.43 -41.43
C TYR A 891 18.05 -11.00 -41.97
N ILE A 892 16.93 -10.49 -42.47
CA ILE A 892 16.80 -9.12 -43.01
C ILE A 892 15.53 -8.49 -42.45
N HIS A 893 15.65 -7.34 -41.77
CA HIS A 893 14.51 -6.68 -41.14
C HIS A 893 13.61 -5.89 -42.13
N GLY A 894 12.41 -5.54 -41.64
CA GLY A 894 11.40 -4.78 -42.38
C GLY A 894 11.54 -3.27 -42.25
N ILE A 895 10.41 -2.55 -42.32
CA ILE A 895 10.37 -1.09 -42.22
C ILE A 895 10.63 -0.64 -40.77
N ILE A 896 11.70 0.15 -40.55
CA ILE A 896 12.17 0.72 -39.27
C ILE A 896 12.47 -0.36 -38.20
N GLY A 897 13.75 -0.55 -37.86
CA GLY A 897 14.17 -1.45 -36.79
C GLY A 897 15.51 -2.14 -37.07
N ASP A 898 15.69 -3.30 -36.45
CA ASP A 898 16.81 -4.23 -36.66
C ASP A 898 16.31 -5.69 -36.60
N THR A 899 17.19 -6.66 -36.84
CA THR A 899 16.88 -8.09 -36.83
C THR A 899 16.69 -8.69 -35.43
N GLU A 900 16.88 -7.93 -34.34
CA GLU A 900 16.92 -8.48 -32.97
C GLU A 900 15.58 -9.08 -32.58
N SER A 901 14.49 -8.43 -32.95
CA SER A 901 13.13 -8.92 -32.72
C SER A 901 12.76 -10.16 -33.55
N LEU A 902 13.45 -10.39 -34.68
CA LEU A 902 13.17 -11.49 -35.59
C LEU A 902 13.92 -12.76 -35.19
N LEU A 903 15.14 -12.62 -34.66
CA LEU A 903 16.04 -13.73 -34.39
C LEU A 903 15.52 -14.74 -33.35
N PRO A 904 14.77 -14.38 -32.28
CA PRO A 904 14.16 -15.35 -31.37
C PRO A 904 13.26 -16.39 -32.06
N SER A 905 12.73 -16.11 -33.26
CA SER A 905 11.99 -17.09 -34.06
C SER A 905 12.81 -18.35 -34.39
N LEU A 906 14.14 -18.28 -34.38
CA LEU A 906 15.03 -19.43 -34.57
C LEU A 906 14.84 -20.52 -33.51
N GLN A 907 14.58 -20.13 -32.26
CA GLN A 907 14.34 -21.08 -31.17
C GLN A 907 12.93 -21.67 -31.26
N TRP A 908 11.92 -20.82 -31.46
CA TRP A 908 10.52 -21.26 -31.58
C TRP A 908 10.27 -22.18 -32.79
N ALA A 909 10.95 -21.94 -33.91
CA ALA A 909 10.85 -22.77 -35.10
C ALA A 909 11.84 -23.96 -35.13
N SER A 910 12.63 -24.14 -34.06
CA SER A 910 13.67 -25.18 -33.96
C SER A 910 14.62 -25.21 -35.18
N LEU A 911 15.03 -24.01 -35.64
CA LEU A 911 15.91 -23.83 -36.79
C LEU A 911 17.39 -23.66 -36.40
N ALA A 912 17.67 -23.33 -35.14
CA ALA A 912 19.03 -23.06 -34.66
C ALA A 912 20.02 -24.20 -34.93
N ASP A 913 19.58 -25.46 -34.78
CA ASP A 913 20.43 -26.65 -35.00
C ASP A 913 20.59 -27.06 -36.47
N LYS A 914 19.90 -26.37 -37.41
CA LYS A 914 19.89 -26.72 -38.84
C LYS A 914 20.92 -25.94 -39.68
N TYR A 915 21.50 -24.89 -39.13
CA TYR A 915 22.43 -23.98 -39.80
C TYR A 915 23.73 -23.86 -39.02
N ASP A 916 24.85 -23.76 -39.73
CA ASP A 916 26.18 -23.62 -39.13
C ASP A 916 26.46 -22.18 -38.68
N LEU A 917 25.76 -21.21 -39.29
CA LEU A 917 25.95 -19.79 -39.06
C LEU A 917 24.66 -19.01 -39.31
N VAL A 918 24.35 -18.08 -38.41
CA VAL A 918 23.28 -17.09 -38.59
C VAL A 918 23.88 -15.72 -38.77
N LEU A 919 23.51 -15.08 -39.87
CA LEU A 919 23.85 -13.70 -40.21
C LEU A 919 22.63 -12.80 -40.07
N ALA A 920 22.88 -11.55 -39.73
CA ALA A 920 21.90 -10.48 -39.64
C ALA A 920 22.36 -9.32 -40.52
N PHE A 921 21.49 -8.87 -41.42
CA PHE A 921 21.73 -7.69 -42.24
C PHE A 921 20.72 -6.61 -41.88
N ASP A 922 21.25 -5.52 -41.31
CA ASP A 922 20.47 -4.35 -40.92
C ASP A 922 20.83 -3.16 -41.79
N TYR A 923 19.82 -2.45 -42.27
CA TYR A 923 19.95 -1.37 -43.25
C TYR A 923 19.10 -0.14 -42.89
N GLU A 924 19.54 1.02 -43.35
CA GLU A 924 18.81 2.28 -43.19
C GLU A 924 17.73 2.38 -44.27
N ASN A 925 16.53 2.81 -43.89
CA ASN A 925 15.34 2.56 -44.68
C ASN A 925 14.43 3.79 -44.85
N LEU A 926 14.81 4.94 -44.30
CA LEU A 926 14.10 6.23 -44.39
C LEU A 926 14.72 7.15 -45.44
N ASN A 927 16.03 7.09 -45.65
CA ASN A 927 16.74 7.96 -46.61
C ASN A 927 17.50 7.18 -47.71
N THR A 928 17.66 5.87 -47.55
CA THR A 928 18.31 5.00 -48.54
C THR A 928 17.27 4.22 -49.34
N THR A 929 17.37 4.26 -50.67
CA THR A 929 16.38 3.60 -51.55
C THR A 929 16.47 2.07 -51.45
N ILE A 930 15.37 1.36 -51.79
CA ILE A 930 15.35 -0.11 -51.81
C ILE A 930 16.39 -0.65 -52.79
N GLN A 931 16.54 -0.01 -53.96
CA GLN A 931 17.52 -0.36 -54.98
C GLN A 931 18.95 -0.27 -54.44
N GLU A 932 19.25 0.81 -53.73
CA GLU A 932 20.57 1.04 -53.15
C GLU A 932 20.86 0.07 -51.99
N ASN A 933 19.88 -0.22 -51.13
CA ASN A 933 20.01 -1.24 -50.10
C ASN A 933 20.23 -2.65 -50.68
N GLY A 934 19.62 -2.99 -51.82
CA GLY A 934 19.88 -4.25 -52.53
C GLY A 934 21.32 -4.38 -53.02
N LYS A 935 21.89 -3.28 -53.53
CA LYS A 935 23.31 -3.21 -53.92
C LYS A 935 24.25 -3.38 -52.73
N LEU A 936 23.95 -2.68 -51.64
CA LEU A 936 24.78 -2.73 -50.43
C LEU A 936 24.73 -4.10 -49.75
N LEU A 937 23.58 -4.79 -49.81
CA LEU A 937 23.45 -6.17 -49.38
C LEU A 937 24.40 -7.09 -50.17
N LYS A 938 24.41 -6.98 -51.51
CA LYS A 938 25.35 -7.74 -52.35
C LYS A 938 26.80 -7.48 -51.94
N GLN A 939 27.19 -6.21 -51.84
CA GLN A 939 28.55 -5.82 -51.48
C GLN A 939 28.96 -6.41 -50.12
N SER A 940 28.09 -6.30 -49.13
CA SER A 940 28.35 -6.83 -47.78
C SER A 940 28.55 -8.35 -47.78
N LEU A 941 27.77 -9.09 -48.58
CA LEU A 941 27.92 -10.55 -48.72
C LEU A 941 29.21 -10.94 -49.45
N GLU A 942 29.57 -10.24 -50.52
CA GLU A 942 30.79 -10.49 -51.28
C GLU A 942 32.06 -10.22 -50.44
N GLU A 943 32.07 -9.16 -49.63
CA GLU A 943 33.19 -8.80 -48.76
C GLU A 943 33.56 -9.91 -47.76
N VAL A 944 32.56 -10.65 -47.27
CA VAL A 944 32.72 -11.76 -46.33
C VAL A 944 32.90 -13.12 -47.03
N GLY A 945 32.92 -13.16 -48.38
CA GLY A 945 33.20 -14.35 -49.17
C GLY A 945 31.98 -15.13 -49.64
N ILE A 946 30.80 -14.52 -49.64
CA ILE A 946 29.56 -15.08 -50.20
C ILE A 946 29.33 -14.43 -51.58
N SER A 947 30.01 -14.96 -52.59
CA SER A 947 29.91 -14.52 -53.99
C SER A 947 29.45 -15.66 -54.91
N ALA A 948 29.24 -15.38 -56.20
CA ALA A 948 28.79 -16.41 -57.15
C ALA A 948 29.67 -17.68 -57.10
N ASN A 949 29.05 -18.85 -57.06
CA ASN A 949 29.70 -20.16 -56.90
C ASN A 949 30.45 -20.38 -55.57
N HIS A 950 30.04 -19.72 -54.47
CA HIS A 950 30.65 -19.94 -53.15
C HIS A 950 30.52 -21.38 -52.61
N GLY A 951 29.67 -22.22 -53.19
CA GLY A 951 29.55 -23.65 -52.85
C GLY A 951 28.94 -23.94 -51.47
N LYS A 952 28.16 -23.00 -50.93
CA LYS A 952 27.48 -23.08 -49.62
C LYS A 952 25.97 -22.99 -49.85
N GLN A 953 25.17 -23.41 -48.88
CA GLN A 953 23.73 -23.13 -48.84
C GLN A 953 23.51 -21.81 -48.09
N LEU A 954 22.82 -20.86 -48.71
CA LEU A 954 22.41 -19.60 -48.10
C LEU A 954 20.89 -19.48 -48.19
N ASP A 955 20.24 -19.41 -47.03
CA ASP A 955 18.79 -19.23 -46.93
C ASP A 955 18.50 -17.84 -46.35
N ILE A 956 17.48 -17.15 -46.87
CA ILE A 956 17.12 -15.79 -46.45
C ILE A 956 15.76 -15.80 -45.75
N VAL A 957 15.71 -15.20 -44.55
CA VAL A 957 14.49 -14.88 -43.82
C VAL A 957 14.34 -13.37 -43.80
N ALA A 958 13.38 -12.87 -44.57
CA ALA A 958 13.12 -11.45 -44.69
C ALA A 958 11.67 -11.13 -44.35
N HIS A 959 11.45 -10.01 -43.66
CA HIS A 959 10.12 -9.53 -43.29
C HIS A 959 9.83 -8.18 -43.96
N SER A 960 8.59 -7.98 -44.43
CA SER A 960 8.11 -6.69 -44.99
C SER A 960 9.08 -6.11 -46.04
N MET A 961 9.55 -4.86 -45.88
CA MET A 961 10.46 -4.20 -46.82
C MET A 961 11.80 -4.92 -47.00
N GLY A 962 12.24 -5.72 -46.01
CA GLY A 962 13.40 -6.58 -46.15
C GLY A 962 13.25 -7.56 -47.30
N GLY A 963 12.03 -8.06 -47.55
CA GLY A 963 11.74 -8.92 -48.70
C GLY A 963 11.88 -8.19 -50.04
N LEU A 964 11.57 -6.90 -50.09
CA LEU A 964 11.79 -6.08 -51.30
C LEU A 964 13.28 -5.84 -51.54
N VAL A 965 14.06 -5.56 -50.49
CA VAL A 965 15.53 -5.45 -50.57
C VAL A 965 16.16 -6.77 -51.03
N SER A 966 15.73 -7.91 -50.46
CA SER A 966 16.16 -9.24 -50.91
C SER A 966 15.81 -9.50 -52.36
N ARG A 967 14.61 -9.09 -52.80
CA ARG A 967 14.15 -9.29 -54.17
C ARG A 967 14.96 -8.48 -55.18
N VAL A 968 15.24 -7.20 -54.90
CA VAL A 968 16.15 -6.39 -55.73
C VAL A 968 17.53 -7.05 -55.79
N PHE A 969 18.07 -7.47 -54.64
CA PHE A 969 19.34 -8.18 -54.61
C PHE A 969 19.34 -9.42 -55.53
N ILE A 970 18.28 -10.24 -55.48
CA ILE A 970 18.16 -11.47 -56.27
C ILE A 970 17.93 -11.20 -57.76
N GLU A 971 16.97 -10.33 -58.08
CA GLU A 971 16.44 -10.15 -59.44
C GLU A 971 17.21 -9.11 -60.26
N GLU A 972 17.71 -8.05 -59.62
CA GLU A 972 18.34 -6.91 -60.32
C GLU A 972 19.86 -6.89 -60.14
N GLU A 973 20.38 -7.33 -58.98
CA GLU A 973 21.81 -7.29 -58.66
C GLU A 973 22.52 -8.65 -58.87
N GLU A 974 21.95 -9.55 -59.66
CA GLU A 974 22.49 -10.89 -59.95
C GLU A 974 22.69 -11.79 -58.71
N GLY A 975 21.98 -11.52 -57.60
CA GLY A 975 22.01 -12.35 -56.40
C GLY A 975 21.48 -13.77 -56.62
N ASN A 976 20.75 -14.01 -57.70
CA ASN A 976 20.39 -15.35 -58.17
C ASN A 976 21.59 -16.23 -58.55
N GLN A 977 22.78 -15.67 -58.77
CA GLN A 977 24.03 -16.43 -58.94
C GLN A 977 24.67 -16.84 -57.60
N ILE A 978 24.24 -16.20 -56.51
CA ILE A 978 24.68 -16.43 -55.13
C ILE A 978 23.72 -17.40 -54.43
N LEU A 979 22.42 -17.31 -54.70
CA LEU A 979 21.39 -18.17 -54.11
C LEU A 979 21.01 -19.33 -55.02
N THR A 980 20.93 -20.54 -54.46
CA THR A 980 20.40 -21.71 -55.19
C THR A 980 18.89 -21.77 -54.97
N TYR A 981 18.10 -21.38 -55.96
CA TYR A 981 16.64 -21.44 -55.89
C TYR A 981 16.15 -22.89 -55.98
N SER A 982 15.57 -23.42 -54.90
CA SER A 982 14.74 -24.64 -54.93
C SER A 982 13.28 -24.23 -54.74
N PRO A 983 12.39 -24.42 -55.74
CA PRO A 983 10.96 -24.19 -55.53
C PRO A 983 10.43 -25.32 -54.63
N GLY A 984 10.11 -24.98 -53.39
CA GLY A 984 9.46 -25.85 -52.40
C GLY A 984 8.24 -25.15 -51.83
#